data_AF-A0A9R0ID85-F1
#
_entry.id   AF-A0A9R0ID85-F1
#
_cell.length_a   1.000
_cell.length_b   1.000
_cell.length_c   1.000
_cell.angle_alpha   90.00
_cell.angle_beta   90.00
_cell.angle_gamma   90.00
#
_symmetry.space_group_name_H-M   'P 1'
#
loop_
_entity.id
_entity.type
_entity.pdbx_description
1 polymer ?
#
loop_
_entity_poly.entity_id
_entity_poly.type
_entity_poly.pdbx_seq_one_letter_code
_entity_poly.pdbx_strand_id
1 'polypeptide(L)'
;MDEPNKGSKFIFSSWVVCYQITRLLALTCYALLLLPVLIQAEPWRRSTSRLGKPLTVDDGMIYSCSGKFLYVFTSNGSIASNIHLNYTCNGSITPVYGGKGKVYIIAENKVLRINSLSVVASDPAVELLFGNETTGGTSDEILGLSASMLTSSVYVNIKNKGFFAYSLRGRLRWSALPVLNQFGYSQGCNKNVTDCYFTSSPVFDSCESSVYISNSEGELYSISARRPHFKWIQDLSLFDKVFTATPGNNGFLYVTVPAKAILLGLDAFTGDVLWEVNIGPLSYAEQSPVVDSNGWVSIGSLDGFLYSISPAGILKKFAKASPLNSVIQVSPVLDCSGYAVYISQTEMEGKSSRVIGNYTFVSAMKPKSVVFSLLVPATETFYWSETYPGEFVSNLSQSDLQKFNVDEEIVLTFIAAAKIGNPLPCRSNNLKLAFSCSELRPKSISVYTGNERAILLFLLFETIILVVLAIIVRFCWIFWGKQKLRNQDLGKFLDKRQSLRLKKKEYDNTISELEKKAAKEATSSNVLENLSNLVREREGIERKLSTTYSLGKDGISSLSKPVLPIFDKKTRSYSFRGSKSESVTIFHTHSTTSDDESGPETNSEQDFDFPKEIELVANDEKGKGKAIEETEISSSEDNNEWEASYDSSSGISPGFHDSFHDVNMLPSRGGKTWLFRRRSLSSTT
;
A
#
# COMPACT_ATOMS: atom_id res chain seq x y z
N MET A 1 29.32 129.16 -15.29
CA MET A 1 28.70 128.68 -14.04
C MET A 1 28.44 127.20 -14.23
N ASP A 2 29.29 126.37 -13.63
CA ASP A 2 28.95 125.38 -12.57
C ASP A 2 27.65 124.57 -12.80
N GLU A 3 27.59 123.23 -12.73
CA GLU A 3 28.44 122.21 -12.06
C GLU A 3 28.48 120.85 -12.83
N PRO A 4 29.38 119.90 -12.47
CA PRO A 4 29.47 118.58 -13.11
C PRO A 4 28.57 117.52 -12.43
N ASN A 5 27.57 117.00 -13.15
CA ASN A 5 26.64 116.01 -12.60
C ASN A 5 27.20 114.56 -12.61
N LYS A 6 27.05 113.84 -11.48
CA LYS A 6 27.69 112.53 -11.20
C LYS A 6 26.95 111.34 -11.84
N GLY A 7 26.92 111.29 -13.18
CA GLY A 7 26.04 110.40 -13.96
C GLY A 7 26.55 109.00 -14.38
N SER A 8 27.61 108.42 -13.80
CA SER A 8 28.25 107.21 -14.39
C SER A 8 28.57 106.02 -13.47
N LYS A 9 28.46 106.13 -12.13
CA LYS A 9 28.88 105.04 -11.21
C LYS A 9 27.77 104.16 -10.62
N PHE A 10 26.49 104.50 -10.80
CA PHE A 10 25.38 103.71 -10.24
C PHE A 10 24.80 102.63 -11.18
N ILE A 11 25.03 102.72 -12.50
CA ILE A 11 24.44 101.77 -13.47
C ILE A 11 25.15 100.41 -13.43
N PHE A 12 26.48 100.40 -13.29
CA PHE A 12 27.26 99.15 -13.29
C PHE A 12 27.01 98.25 -12.07
N SER A 13 26.79 98.81 -10.87
CA SER A 13 26.47 97.99 -9.69
C SER A 13 25.09 97.34 -9.81
N SER A 14 24.09 98.08 -10.31
CA SER A 14 22.74 97.57 -10.56
C SER A 14 22.74 96.39 -11.55
N TRP A 15 23.49 96.49 -12.64
CA TRP A 15 23.61 95.40 -13.62
C TRP A 15 24.33 94.15 -13.07
N VAL A 16 25.42 94.32 -12.31
CA VAL A 16 26.12 93.17 -11.69
C VAL A 16 25.26 92.49 -10.63
N VAL A 17 24.54 93.26 -9.81
CA VAL A 17 23.60 92.71 -8.81
C VAL A 17 22.42 92.01 -9.50
N CYS A 18 21.85 92.59 -10.55
CA CYS A 18 20.78 91.97 -11.33
C CYS A 18 21.25 90.66 -12.00
N TYR A 19 22.46 90.65 -12.58
CA TYR A 19 23.05 89.44 -13.16
C TYR A 19 23.28 88.35 -12.11
N GLN A 20 23.81 88.70 -10.93
CA GLN A 20 23.98 87.73 -9.83
C GLN A 20 22.64 87.19 -9.33
N ILE A 21 21.62 88.04 -9.14
CA ILE A 21 20.28 87.62 -8.70
C ILE A 21 19.61 86.73 -9.75
N THR A 22 19.68 87.08 -11.04
CA THR A 22 19.14 86.22 -12.11
C THR A 22 19.89 84.91 -12.24
N ARG A 23 21.21 84.87 -11.99
CA ARG A 23 21.98 83.63 -11.95
C ARG A 23 21.65 82.76 -10.72
N LEU A 24 21.38 83.38 -9.57
CA LEU A 24 20.94 82.69 -8.36
C LEU A 24 19.54 82.10 -8.52
N LEU A 25 18.60 82.88 -9.08
CA LEU A 25 17.24 82.43 -9.41
C LEU A 25 17.23 81.36 -10.52
N ALA A 26 18.11 81.46 -11.51
CA ALA A 26 18.30 80.41 -12.50
C ALA A 26 18.84 79.12 -11.86
N LEU A 27 19.80 79.20 -10.95
CA LEU A 27 20.34 78.04 -10.22
C LEU A 27 19.31 77.40 -9.28
N THR A 28 18.52 78.18 -8.52
CA THR A 28 17.45 77.62 -7.69
C THR A 28 16.31 77.05 -8.52
N CYS A 29 15.98 77.66 -9.66
CA CYS A 29 15.04 77.10 -10.62
C CYS A 29 15.56 75.80 -11.25
N TYR A 30 16.84 75.71 -11.61
CA TYR A 30 17.46 74.48 -12.12
C TYR A 30 17.49 73.37 -11.05
N ALA A 31 17.74 73.72 -9.78
CA ALA A 31 17.64 72.80 -8.66
C ALA A 31 16.19 72.33 -8.43
N LEU A 32 15.20 73.22 -8.54
CA LEU A 32 13.76 72.90 -8.48
C LEU A 32 13.27 72.09 -9.68
N LEU A 33 13.92 72.17 -10.84
CA LEU A 33 13.68 71.34 -12.02
C LEU A 33 14.43 69.99 -11.97
N LEU A 34 15.50 69.87 -11.18
CA LEU A 34 16.20 68.62 -10.91
C LEU A 34 15.65 67.86 -9.69
N LEU A 35 14.95 68.51 -8.75
CA LEU A 35 14.29 67.85 -7.63
C LEU A 35 13.29 66.75 -8.05
N PRO A 36 12.45 66.93 -9.11
CA PRO A 36 11.62 65.85 -9.66
C PRO A 36 12.40 64.70 -10.31
N VAL A 37 13.68 64.92 -10.67
CA VAL A 37 14.54 63.93 -11.33
C VAL A 37 15.35 63.14 -10.30
N LEU A 38 15.84 63.80 -9.24
CA LEU A 38 16.53 63.14 -8.12
C LEU A 38 15.56 62.48 -7.12
N ILE A 39 14.26 62.82 -7.18
CA ILE A 39 13.19 62.09 -6.49
C ILE A 39 12.39 61.23 -7.50
N GLN A 40 13.03 60.80 -8.59
CA GLN A 40 12.76 59.48 -9.18
C GLN A 40 13.54 58.41 -8.41
N ALA A 41 13.27 58.31 -7.11
CA ALA A 41 13.09 56.97 -6.58
C ALA A 41 11.94 56.37 -7.40
N GLU A 42 12.21 55.33 -8.20
CA GLU A 42 11.17 54.66 -8.96
C GLU A 42 10.00 54.38 -8.01
N PRO A 43 8.75 54.76 -8.34
CA PRO A 43 7.62 54.37 -7.51
C PRO A 43 7.58 52.85 -7.60
N TRP A 44 8.07 52.18 -6.54
CA TRP A 44 8.24 50.73 -6.50
C TRP A 44 6.92 50.12 -6.94
N ARG A 45 6.88 49.63 -8.18
CA ARG A 45 5.75 48.86 -8.66
C ARG A 45 5.68 47.72 -7.68
N ARG A 46 4.63 47.70 -6.85
CA ARG A 46 4.31 46.57 -5.98
C ARG A 46 3.95 45.42 -6.91
N SER A 47 4.99 44.80 -7.47
CA SER A 47 4.97 43.49 -8.09
C SER A 47 4.75 42.51 -6.96
N THR A 48 3.51 42.48 -6.47
CA THR A 48 3.03 41.59 -5.42
C THR A 48 3.29 40.17 -5.88
N SER A 49 4.40 39.61 -5.42
CA SER A 49 4.86 38.31 -5.90
C SER A 49 3.80 37.28 -5.52
N ARG A 50 3.33 36.50 -6.49
CA ARG A 50 2.31 35.48 -6.23
C ARG A 50 2.86 34.48 -5.22
N LEU A 51 2.10 34.21 -4.18
CA LEU A 51 2.44 33.20 -3.19
C LEU A 51 2.02 31.83 -3.72
N GLY A 52 2.89 30.81 -3.58
CA GLY A 52 2.61 29.46 -4.08
C GLY A 52 1.55 28.70 -3.27
N LYS A 53 1.17 27.51 -3.74
CA LYS A 53 0.25 26.63 -3.00
C LYS A 53 0.79 26.34 -1.58
N PRO A 54 0.02 26.60 -0.51
CA PRO A 54 0.50 26.54 0.87
C PRO A 54 0.48 25.14 1.47
N LEU A 55 1.47 24.83 2.31
CA LEU A 55 1.49 23.64 3.18
C LEU A 55 1.18 24.07 4.62
N THR A 56 0.17 23.46 5.24
CA THR A 56 -0.09 23.52 6.68
C THR A 56 0.63 22.40 7.42
N VAL A 57 1.14 22.69 8.63
CA VAL A 57 1.75 21.71 9.54
C VAL A 57 1.05 21.80 10.91
N ASP A 58 1.13 20.71 11.70
CA ASP A 58 0.47 20.54 13.01
C ASP A 58 0.55 21.76 13.95
N ASP A 59 1.68 22.46 13.93
CA ASP A 59 1.98 23.62 14.77
C ASP A 59 1.12 24.87 14.43
N GLY A 60 0.28 24.81 13.38
CA GLY A 60 -0.48 25.95 12.86
C GLY A 60 0.32 26.89 11.96
N MET A 61 1.57 26.53 11.66
CA MET A 61 2.46 27.27 10.77
C MET A 61 2.16 26.93 9.30
N ILE A 62 2.21 27.95 8.44
CA ILE A 62 1.97 27.83 7.00
C ILE A 62 3.28 28.06 6.25
N TYR A 63 3.67 27.09 5.43
CA TYR A 63 4.85 27.16 4.57
C TYR A 63 4.40 27.43 3.14
N SER A 64 4.81 28.55 2.55
CA SER A 64 4.60 28.81 1.12
C SER A 64 5.77 29.58 0.51
N CYS A 65 6.05 29.32 -0.76
CA CYS A 65 7.21 29.85 -1.46
C CYS A 65 6.84 30.93 -2.46
N SER A 66 7.71 31.94 -2.61
CA SER A 66 7.60 32.96 -3.65
C SER A 66 8.99 33.42 -4.10
N GLY A 67 9.24 33.40 -5.41
CA GLY A 67 10.54 33.71 -5.99
C GLY A 67 11.64 32.74 -5.52
N LYS A 68 12.62 33.26 -4.77
CA LYS A 68 13.76 32.50 -4.21
C LYS A 68 13.66 32.27 -2.69
N PHE A 69 12.50 32.52 -2.09
CA PHE A 69 12.29 32.46 -0.65
C PHE A 69 11.12 31.55 -0.28
N LEU A 70 11.37 30.61 0.63
CA LEU A 70 10.31 29.99 1.41
C LEU A 70 9.95 30.92 2.56
N TYR A 71 8.68 31.27 2.68
CA TYR A 71 8.13 32.01 3.81
C TYR A 71 7.41 31.06 4.76
N VAL A 72 7.63 31.26 6.05
CA VAL A 72 6.92 30.57 7.13
C VAL A 72 6.05 31.60 7.84
N PHE A 73 4.74 31.45 7.72
CA PHE A 73 3.76 32.36 8.32
C PHE A 73 3.13 31.74 9.58
N THR A 74 2.83 32.59 10.56
CA THR A 74 1.85 32.28 11.61
C THR A 74 0.43 32.39 11.05
N SER A 75 -0.54 31.71 11.67
CA SER A 75 -1.94 31.67 11.22
C SER A 75 -2.67 33.03 11.15
N ASN A 76 -2.08 34.09 11.71
CA ASN A 76 -2.55 35.48 11.61
C ASN A 76 -2.03 36.25 10.37
N GLY A 77 -1.27 35.60 9.47
CA GLY A 77 -0.71 36.23 8.26
C GLY A 77 0.63 36.96 8.46
N SER A 78 1.19 36.99 9.66
CA SER A 78 2.55 37.53 9.91
C SER A 78 3.64 36.57 9.45
N ILE A 79 4.79 37.09 9.01
CA ILE A 79 5.95 36.27 8.65
C ILE A 79 6.76 35.95 9.91
N ALA A 80 6.82 34.67 10.28
CA ALA A 80 7.65 34.18 11.39
C ALA A 80 9.10 33.94 10.97
N SER A 81 9.33 33.50 9.72
CA SER A 81 10.66 33.29 9.16
C SER A 81 10.64 33.36 7.63
N ASN A 82 11.78 33.67 7.02
CA ASN A 82 12.02 33.46 5.59
C ASN A 82 13.37 32.75 5.38
N ILE A 83 13.40 31.85 4.40
CA ILE A 83 14.54 30.97 4.11
C ILE A 83 14.89 31.14 2.63
N HIS A 84 16.10 31.64 2.35
CA HIS A 84 16.60 31.80 0.99
C HIS A 84 17.01 30.44 0.40
N LEU A 85 16.47 30.12 -0.78
CA LEU A 85 16.62 28.82 -1.42
C LEU A 85 17.75 28.76 -2.46
N ASN A 86 18.38 29.90 -2.78
CA ASN A 86 19.28 30.14 -3.93
C ASN A 86 18.65 29.94 -5.32
N TYR A 87 17.75 28.96 -5.46
CA TYR A 87 16.99 28.62 -6.67
C TYR A 87 15.56 29.18 -6.62
N THR A 88 14.97 29.45 -7.77
CA THR A 88 13.59 29.88 -7.94
C THR A 88 12.62 28.70 -7.74
N CYS A 89 11.71 28.78 -6.77
CA CYS A 89 10.79 27.69 -6.46
C CYS A 89 9.61 27.61 -7.44
N ASN A 90 9.09 26.39 -7.68
CA ASN A 90 7.87 26.22 -8.44
C ASN A 90 6.64 26.38 -7.53
N GLY A 91 5.96 27.53 -7.65
CA GLY A 91 4.77 27.84 -6.85
C GLY A 91 3.51 27.02 -7.16
N SER A 92 3.48 26.23 -8.24
CA SER A 92 2.32 25.37 -8.57
C SER A 92 2.28 24.04 -7.81
N ILE A 93 3.40 23.65 -7.21
CA ILE A 93 3.53 22.40 -6.44
C ILE A 93 3.64 22.75 -4.95
N THR A 94 2.70 22.23 -4.16
CA THR A 94 2.68 22.43 -2.71
C THR A 94 3.94 21.84 -2.05
N PRO A 95 4.59 22.53 -1.09
CA PRO A 95 5.66 21.95 -0.28
C PRO A 95 5.23 20.65 0.39
N VAL A 96 6.15 19.69 0.54
CA VAL A 96 5.85 18.36 1.11
C VAL A 96 6.47 18.25 2.50
N TYR A 97 5.66 17.93 3.52
CA TYR A 97 6.18 17.69 4.86
C TYR A 97 6.91 16.34 4.93
N GLY A 98 8.19 16.37 5.31
CA GLY A 98 9.07 15.22 5.47
C GLY A 98 9.11 14.64 6.90
N GLY A 99 8.43 15.28 7.85
CA GLY A 99 8.46 14.90 9.27
C GLY A 99 9.64 15.48 10.04
N LYS A 100 9.52 15.53 11.38
CA LYS A 100 10.54 16.07 12.30
C LYS A 100 11.07 17.45 11.87
N GLY A 101 10.16 18.35 11.46
CA GLY A 101 10.51 19.69 11.01
C GLY A 101 11.26 19.77 9.68
N LYS A 102 11.30 18.70 8.88
CA LYS A 102 11.86 18.73 7.52
C LYS A 102 10.76 18.98 6.48
N VAL A 103 11.01 19.87 5.53
CA VAL A 103 10.12 20.18 4.41
C VAL A 103 10.89 19.97 3.10
N TYR A 104 10.23 19.47 2.07
CA TYR A 104 10.80 19.31 0.74
C TYR A 104 10.11 20.21 -0.29
N ILE A 105 10.90 20.88 -1.14
CA ILE A 105 10.41 21.83 -2.14
C ILE A 105 11.09 21.57 -3.49
N ILE A 106 10.36 21.77 -4.59
CA ILE A 106 10.92 21.76 -5.95
C ILE A 106 11.28 23.20 -6.36
N ALA A 107 12.54 23.41 -6.77
CA ALA A 107 13.03 24.69 -7.26
C ALA A 107 14.00 24.49 -8.44
N GLU A 108 13.76 25.19 -9.55
CA GLU A 108 14.53 25.05 -10.81
C GLU A 108 14.88 23.58 -11.17
N ASN A 109 13.86 22.70 -11.14
CA ASN A 109 13.97 21.25 -11.37
C ASN A 109 14.98 20.51 -10.46
N LYS A 110 15.08 20.95 -9.20
CA LYS A 110 15.85 20.31 -8.12
C LYS A 110 14.94 20.09 -6.92
N VAL A 111 15.18 19.03 -6.15
CA VAL A 111 14.51 18.80 -4.85
C VAL A 111 15.42 19.32 -3.74
N LEU A 112 14.93 20.32 -3.01
CA LEU A 112 15.59 20.89 -1.84
C LEU A 112 14.99 20.27 -0.56
N ARG A 113 15.84 19.91 0.39
CA ARG A 113 15.49 19.56 1.77
C ARG A 113 15.72 20.77 2.66
N ILE A 114 14.72 21.13 3.45
CA ILE A 114 14.75 22.32 4.31
C ILE A 114 14.58 21.85 5.76
N ASN A 115 15.50 22.25 6.64
CA ASN A 115 15.54 21.84 8.04
C ASN A 115 14.97 22.97 8.92
N SER A 116 13.66 22.95 9.18
CA SER A 116 12.99 24.00 9.98
C SER A 116 13.22 23.87 11.50
N LEU A 117 13.69 22.72 11.97
CA LEU A 117 14.08 22.48 13.37
C LEU A 117 15.60 22.28 13.46
N SER A 118 16.35 23.39 13.34
CA SER A 118 17.81 23.41 13.50
C SER A 118 18.22 23.31 14.99
N VAL A 119 18.02 22.15 15.60
CA VAL A 119 18.39 21.85 17.00
C VAL A 119 19.91 21.87 17.20
N VAL A 120 20.69 21.72 16.13
CA VAL A 120 22.16 21.81 16.13
C VAL A 120 22.59 22.87 15.11
N ALA A 121 23.43 23.82 15.54
CA ALA A 121 23.88 24.96 14.74
C ALA A 121 24.86 24.64 13.60
N SER A 122 25.03 23.36 13.24
CA SER A 122 25.91 22.87 12.18
C SER A 122 25.18 22.26 10.98
N ASP A 123 23.89 21.94 11.11
CA ASP A 123 23.10 21.43 9.98
C ASP A 123 22.69 22.61 9.06
N PRO A 124 22.99 22.57 7.76
CA PRO A 124 22.58 23.63 6.83
C PRO A 124 21.04 23.72 6.73
N ALA A 125 20.50 24.94 6.70
CA ALA A 125 19.06 25.17 6.66
C ALA A 125 18.40 24.67 5.35
N VAL A 126 19.15 24.65 4.24
CA VAL A 126 18.74 24.16 2.93
C VAL A 126 19.82 23.24 2.37
N GLU A 127 19.42 22.06 1.88
CA GLU A 127 20.28 21.06 1.27
C GLU A 127 19.73 20.61 -0.08
N LEU A 128 20.61 20.33 -1.05
CA LEU A 128 20.23 19.71 -2.32
C LEU A 128 20.06 18.19 -2.13
N LEU A 129 18.85 17.68 -2.33
CA LEU A 129 18.55 16.24 -2.22
C LEU A 129 18.59 15.55 -3.60
N PHE A 130 18.11 16.22 -4.65
CA PHE A 130 18.17 15.74 -6.02
C PHE A 130 18.33 16.90 -7.00
N GLY A 131 19.08 16.66 -8.08
CA GLY A 131 19.48 17.65 -9.08
C GLY A 131 20.99 17.85 -9.09
N ASN A 132 21.54 18.36 -10.19
CA ASN A 132 22.95 18.70 -10.30
C ASN A 132 23.17 20.19 -10.00
N GLU A 133 24.32 20.54 -9.42
CA GLU A 133 24.74 21.93 -9.21
C GLU A 133 25.26 22.58 -10.51
N THR A 134 25.83 21.78 -11.41
CA THR A 134 26.48 22.30 -12.62
C THR A 134 25.60 22.25 -13.87
N THR A 135 25.41 23.43 -14.46
CA THR A 135 25.16 23.73 -15.90
C THR A 135 23.93 23.14 -16.60
N GLY A 136 23.11 24.04 -17.16
CA GLY A 136 23.06 24.28 -18.62
C GLY A 136 22.49 23.23 -19.57
N GLY A 137 22.34 21.97 -19.15
CA GLY A 137 21.60 20.95 -19.90
C GLY A 137 20.09 21.14 -19.78
N THR A 138 19.32 20.43 -20.61
CA THR A 138 17.86 20.30 -20.44
C THR A 138 17.57 19.69 -19.07
N SER A 139 17.10 20.52 -18.12
CA SER A 139 16.82 20.07 -16.76
C SER A 139 15.63 19.11 -16.74
N ASP A 140 15.78 17.98 -16.08
CA ASP A 140 14.73 16.96 -15.99
C ASP A 140 13.50 17.51 -15.26
N GLU A 141 12.37 17.64 -15.96
CA GLU A 141 11.15 18.25 -15.42
C GLU A 141 10.55 17.37 -14.31
N ILE A 142 10.53 17.89 -13.08
CA ILE A 142 9.98 17.17 -11.92
C ILE A 142 8.47 17.41 -11.87
N LEU A 143 7.70 16.37 -12.16
CA LEU A 143 6.23 16.43 -12.23
C LEU A 143 5.57 16.45 -10.84
N GLY A 144 6.25 15.93 -9.82
CA GLY A 144 5.74 15.98 -8.47
C GLY A 144 6.57 15.20 -7.44
N LEU A 145 6.12 15.31 -6.19
CA LEU A 145 6.84 14.85 -5.01
C LEU A 145 5.87 14.33 -3.95
N SER A 146 6.24 13.25 -3.25
CA SER A 146 5.69 12.92 -1.93
C SER A 146 6.78 12.38 -1.00
N ALA A 147 6.52 12.34 0.30
CA ALA A 147 7.47 11.87 1.31
C ALA A 147 6.77 11.05 2.39
N SER A 148 7.50 10.14 3.01
CA SER A 148 7.00 9.25 4.06
C SER A 148 8.01 9.09 5.18
N MET A 149 7.61 9.41 6.41
CA MET A 149 8.36 9.05 7.61
C MET A 149 8.42 7.53 7.79
N LEU A 150 7.29 6.84 7.57
CA LEU A 150 7.10 5.41 7.84
C LEU A 150 8.05 4.53 7.00
N THR A 151 8.25 4.86 5.73
CA THR A 151 9.27 4.19 4.92
C THR A 151 10.64 4.89 5.00
N SER A 152 10.70 6.10 5.55
CA SER A 152 11.87 6.99 5.51
C SER A 152 12.39 7.24 4.08
N SER A 153 11.45 7.58 3.19
CA SER A 153 11.69 7.81 1.76
C SER A 153 11.04 9.09 1.24
N VAL A 154 11.56 9.58 0.12
CA VAL A 154 11.04 10.66 -0.72
C VAL A 154 10.84 10.10 -2.13
N TYR A 155 9.67 10.33 -2.71
CA TYR A 155 9.22 9.79 -3.99
C TYR A 155 9.15 10.92 -5.00
N VAL A 156 9.90 10.80 -6.11
CA VAL A 156 10.02 11.82 -7.15
C VAL A 156 9.54 11.24 -8.48
N ASN A 157 8.58 11.88 -9.15
CA ASN A 157 8.29 11.57 -10.55
C ASN A 157 9.02 12.56 -11.47
N ILE A 158 9.75 12.03 -12.45
CA ILE A 158 10.57 12.79 -13.38
C ILE A 158 10.11 12.49 -14.81
N LYS A 159 9.68 13.53 -15.52
CA LYS A 159 9.14 13.46 -16.89
C LYS A 159 10.10 12.69 -17.81
N ASN A 160 9.56 11.71 -18.52
CA ASN A 160 10.26 10.83 -19.46
C ASN A 160 11.46 10.03 -18.90
N LYS A 161 11.77 10.11 -17.59
CA LYS A 161 12.75 9.28 -16.89
C LYS A 161 12.13 8.29 -15.90
N GLY A 162 10.89 8.53 -15.49
CA GLY A 162 10.13 7.65 -14.62
C GLY A 162 10.21 8.03 -13.15
N PHE A 163 10.00 7.04 -12.29
CA PHE A 163 9.68 7.22 -10.89
C PHE A 163 10.82 6.73 -9.97
N PHE A 164 11.20 7.54 -8.99
CA PHE A 164 12.39 7.32 -8.16
C PHE A 164 12.09 7.43 -6.66
N ALA A 165 12.48 6.41 -5.90
CA ALA A 165 12.40 6.40 -4.45
C ALA A 165 13.79 6.66 -3.83
N TYR A 166 13.98 7.85 -3.27
CA TYR A 166 15.15 8.22 -2.48
C TYR A 166 14.88 7.98 -0.99
N SER A 167 15.91 7.79 -0.17
CA SER A 167 15.77 7.92 1.28
C SER A 167 15.73 9.40 1.69
N LEU A 168 15.22 9.73 2.89
CA LEU A 168 15.31 11.09 3.48
C LEU A 168 16.76 11.65 3.53
N ARG A 169 17.78 10.78 3.38
CA ARG A 169 19.21 11.11 3.26
C ARG A 169 19.73 11.26 1.80
N GLY A 170 18.86 11.39 0.80
CA GLY A 170 19.24 11.60 -0.62
C GLY A 170 19.81 10.39 -1.36
N ARG A 171 19.98 9.22 -0.70
CA ARG A 171 20.42 7.98 -1.38
C ARG A 171 19.25 7.34 -2.13
N LEU A 172 19.41 7.08 -3.43
CA LEU A 172 18.47 6.28 -4.22
C LEU A 172 18.30 4.88 -3.59
N ARG A 173 17.06 4.38 -3.52
CA ARG A 173 16.72 3.04 -3.05
C ARG A 173 16.27 2.13 -4.18
N TRP A 174 15.41 2.65 -5.06
CA TRP A 174 14.91 1.97 -6.25
C TRP A 174 14.28 2.97 -7.21
N SER A 175 14.07 2.55 -8.45
CA SER A 175 13.35 3.28 -9.49
C SER A 175 12.39 2.34 -10.23
N ALA A 176 11.32 2.89 -10.79
CA ALA A 176 10.36 2.19 -11.62
C ALA A 176 10.08 2.98 -12.90
N LEU A 177 9.92 2.27 -14.01
CA LEU A 177 9.32 2.77 -15.25
C LEU A 177 7.87 2.27 -15.32
N PRO A 178 6.99 2.87 -16.15
CA PRO A 178 5.63 2.37 -16.34
C PRO A 178 5.59 0.91 -16.83
N VAL A 179 6.51 0.54 -17.72
CA VAL A 179 6.65 -0.84 -18.21
C VAL A 179 7.64 -1.61 -17.33
N LEU A 180 7.16 -2.66 -16.66
CA LEU A 180 7.98 -3.63 -15.92
C LEU A 180 7.97 -4.98 -16.66
N ASN A 181 9.11 -5.35 -17.25
CA ASN A 181 9.27 -6.66 -17.89
C ASN A 181 9.67 -7.72 -16.86
N GLN A 182 8.78 -8.66 -16.56
CA GLN A 182 9.00 -9.74 -15.60
C GLN A 182 8.72 -11.10 -16.26
N PHE A 183 9.70 -12.01 -16.27
CA PHE A 183 9.60 -13.35 -16.89
C PHE A 183 9.11 -13.37 -18.35
N GLY A 184 9.43 -12.33 -19.13
CA GLY A 184 8.97 -12.17 -20.53
C GLY A 184 7.59 -11.54 -20.70
N TYR A 185 6.88 -11.25 -19.60
CA TYR A 185 5.62 -10.52 -19.60
C TYR A 185 5.86 -9.05 -19.25
N SER A 186 5.42 -8.14 -20.12
CA SER A 186 5.36 -6.71 -19.86
C SER A 186 4.13 -6.38 -19.00
N GLN A 187 4.34 -5.91 -17.78
CA GLN A 187 3.30 -5.33 -16.93
C GLN A 187 3.32 -3.81 -17.08
N GLY A 188 2.16 -3.20 -17.27
CA GLY A 188 2.02 -1.75 -17.46
C GLY A 188 2.30 -1.30 -18.90
N CYS A 189 1.47 -0.35 -19.35
CA CYS A 189 1.30 0.16 -20.71
C CYS A 189 0.92 -0.92 -21.73
N ASN A 190 -0.11 -0.62 -22.53
CA ASN A 190 -0.48 -1.47 -23.65
C ASN A 190 0.70 -1.63 -24.63
N LYS A 191 0.99 -2.87 -25.05
CA LYS A 191 2.19 -3.28 -25.81
C LYS A 191 2.43 -2.55 -27.14
N ASN A 192 1.44 -1.80 -27.63
CA ASN A 192 1.52 -1.00 -28.84
C ASN A 192 2.05 0.43 -28.61
N VAL A 193 2.22 0.87 -27.36
CA VAL A 193 2.66 2.24 -27.00
C VAL A 193 4.14 2.25 -26.67
N THR A 194 4.94 2.94 -27.49
CA THR A 194 6.40 3.02 -27.36
C THR A 194 6.91 4.19 -26.50
N ASP A 195 6.07 5.20 -26.25
CA ASP A 195 6.41 6.41 -25.49
C ASP A 195 5.43 6.57 -24.30
N CYS A 196 5.53 5.64 -23.34
CA CYS A 196 4.69 5.60 -22.15
C CYS A 196 5.46 6.10 -20.93
N TYR A 197 4.98 7.18 -20.30
CA TYR A 197 5.62 7.81 -19.13
C TYR A 197 4.59 8.12 -18.03
N PHE A 198 5.05 8.24 -16.79
CA PHE A 198 4.21 8.64 -15.65
C PHE A 198 3.90 10.13 -15.70
N THR A 199 2.63 10.50 -15.56
CA THR A 199 2.11 11.87 -15.78
C THR A 199 1.79 12.61 -14.49
N SER A 200 1.38 11.92 -13.42
CA SER A 200 0.95 12.57 -12.17
C SER A 200 2.09 12.88 -11.19
N SER A 201 1.78 13.71 -10.19
CA SER A 201 2.53 13.69 -8.92
C SER A 201 2.34 12.31 -8.24
N PRO A 202 3.37 11.74 -7.58
CA PRO A 202 3.25 10.47 -6.87
C PRO A 202 2.56 10.65 -5.52
N VAL A 203 1.54 9.84 -5.24
CA VAL A 203 0.65 9.97 -4.08
C VAL A 203 0.92 8.83 -3.08
N PHE A 204 1.35 9.12 -1.86
CA PHE A 204 1.70 8.09 -0.86
C PHE A 204 0.54 7.75 0.08
N ASP A 205 0.28 6.45 0.26
CA ASP A 205 -0.67 5.90 1.24
C ASP A 205 0.07 5.47 2.50
N SER A 206 -0.28 6.07 3.64
CA SER A 206 0.42 5.82 4.91
C SER A 206 0.03 4.49 5.55
N CYS A 207 -1.17 3.98 5.28
CA CYS A 207 -1.67 2.78 5.92
C CYS A 207 -1.38 1.53 5.09
N GLU A 208 -1.66 1.57 3.78
CA GLU A 208 -1.35 0.48 2.85
C GLU A 208 0.14 0.41 2.48
N SER A 209 0.93 1.45 2.80
CA SER A 209 2.33 1.57 2.38
C SER A 209 2.50 1.41 0.86
N SER A 210 1.58 2.04 0.11
CA SER A 210 1.56 2.13 -1.36
C SER A 210 2.03 3.50 -1.84
N VAL A 211 2.48 3.60 -3.08
CA VAL A 211 2.49 4.86 -3.85
C VAL A 211 1.62 4.69 -5.08
N TYR A 212 0.67 5.59 -5.28
CA TYR A 212 -0.19 5.66 -6.46
C TYR A 212 0.35 6.68 -7.47
N ILE A 213 0.32 6.33 -8.75
CA ILE A 213 0.81 7.19 -9.85
C ILE A 213 0.14 6.77 -11.17
N SER A 214 -0.20 7.72 -12.04
CA SER A 214 -0.82 7.45 -13.35
C SER A 214 0.13 7.71 -14.53
N ASN A 215 -0.21 7.18 -15.71
CA ASN A 215 0.57 7.32 -16.95
C ASN A 215 -0.16 8.09 -18.06
N SER A 216 0.49 8.20 -19.22
CA SER A 216 -0.03 8.86 -20.43
C SER A 216 -1.24 8.16 -21.10
N GLU A 217 -1.53 6.92 -20.72
CA GLU A 217 -2.59 6.10 -21.33
C GLU A 217 -3.88 6.02 -20.50
N GLY A 218 -3.86 6.50 -19.25
CA GLY A 218 -4.99 6.43 -18.33
C GLY A 218 -4.97 5.20 -17.41
N GLU A 219 -3.83 4.52 -17.29
CA GLU A 219 -3.63 3.48 -16.28
C GLU A 219 -3.17 4.11 -14.95
N LEU A 220 -3.70 3.60 -13.84
CA LEU A 220 -3.34 3.95 -12.47
C LEU A 220 -2.60 2.79 -11.81
N TYR A 221 -1.40 3.06 -11.29
CA TYR A 221 -0.50 2.06 -10.72
C TYR A 221 -0.50 2.15 -9.20
N SER A 222 -0.49 1.00 -8.52
CA SER A 222 -0.18 0.90 -7.09
C SER A 222 1.17 0.23 -6.91
N ILE A 223 2.16 0.99 -6.45
CA ILE A 223 3.56 0.56 -6.31
C ILE A 223 3.88 0.33 -4.84
N SER A 224 4.52 -0.79 -4.50
CA SER A 224 4.98 -1.03 -3.12
C SER A 224 5.99 0.04 -2.69
N ALA A 225 5.70 0.76 -1.60
CA ALA A 225 6.58 1.84 -1.14
C ALA A 225 7.99 1.37 -0.68
N ARG A 226 8.22 0.04 -0.60
CA ARG A 226 9.50 -0.59 -0.22
C ARG A 226 10.30 -1.20 -1.39
N ARG A 227 9.67 -1.51 -2.53
CA ARG A 227 10.31 -2.20 -3.68
C ARG A 227 9.64 -1.79 -5.00
N PRO A 228 10.35 -1.78 -6.15
CA PRO A 228 9.79 -1.44 -7.46
C PRO A 228 8.93 -2.59 -8.02
N HIS A 229 7.80 -2.86 -7.37
CA HIS A 229 6.84 -3.90 -7.72
C HIS A 229 5.43 -3.34 -7.62
N PHE A 230 4.64 -3.55 -8.67
CA PHE A 230 3.24 -3.17 -8.73
C PHE A 230 2.38 -4.16 -7.92
N LYS A 231 1.62 -3.67 -6.93
CA LYS A 231 0.54 -4.44 -6.28
C LYS A 231 -0.55 -4.76 -7.31
N TRP A 232 -0.94 -3.74 -8.07
CA TRP A 232 -1.96 -3.79 -9.11
C TRP A 232 -1.77 -2.63 -10.10
N ILE A 233 -2.43 -2.75 -11.27
CA ILE A 233 -2.56 -1.68 -12.28
C ILE A 233 -4.03 -1.68 -12.70
N GLN A 234 -4.70 -0.53 -12.58
CA GLN A 234 -6.10 -0.36 -12.96
C GLN A 234 -6.17 0.50 -14.22
N ASP A 235 -6.77 -0.03 -15.29
CA ASP A 235 -7.08 0.75 -16.49
C ASP A 235 -8.32 1.63 -16.24
N LEU A 236 -8.15 2.95 -16.38
CA LEU A 236 -9.20 3.95 -16.28
C LEU A 236 -9.37 4.75 -17.59
N SER A 237 -8.73 4.32 -18.69
CA SER A 237 -8.77 4.99 -20.01
C SER A 237 -10.19 5.11 -20.59
N LEU A 238 -11.10 4.21 -20.19
CA LEU A 238 -12.53 4.28 -20.49
C LEU A 238 -13.22 5.50 -19.86
N PHE A 239 -12.70 5.99 -18.73
CA PHE A 239 -13.16 7.21 -18.07
C PHE A 239 -12.53 8.43 -18.73
N ASP A 240 -11.22 8.64 -18.56
CA ASP A 240 -10.40 9.62 -19.26
C ASP A 240 -8.91 9.24 -19.10
N LYS A 241 -8.01 9.88 -19.86
CA LYS A 241 -6.56 9.86 -19.61
C LYS A 241 -6.13 10.82 -18.50
N VAL A 242 -6.93 11.86 -18.23
CA VAL A 242 -6.63 12.90 -17.23
C VAL A 242 -7.53 12.74 -16.00
N PHE A 243 -6.93 12.30 -14.90
CA PHE A 243 -7.59 12.16 -13.60
C PHE A 243 -6.61 12.42 -12.44
N THR A 244 -7.16 12.77 -11.29
CA THR A 244 -6.42 13.09 -10.06
C THR A 244 -6.76 12.06 -8.98
N ALA A 245 -5.75 11.42 -8.39
CA ALA A 245 -5.91 10.43 -7.33
C ALA A 245 -5.62 11.01 -5.94
N THR A 246 -6.44 10.70 -4.94
CA THR A 246 -6.32 11.15 -3.55
C THR A 246 -6.39 9.95 -2.59
N PRO A 247 -5.43 9.75 -1.67
CA PRO A 247 -5.38 8.57 -0.82
C PRO A 247 -6.28 8.78 0.40
N GLY A 248 -7.25 7.88 0.61
CA GLY A 248 -8.14 7.97 1.76
C GLY A 248 -7.48 7.65 3.10
N ASN A 249 -6.37 6.88 3.09
CA ASN A 249 -5.72 6.34 4.30
C ASN A 249 -6.71 5.56 5.20
N ASN A 250 -7.76 5.00 4.59
CA ASN A 250 -8.91 4.32 5.21
C ASN A 250 -9.31 3.03 4.46
N GLY A 251 -8.45 2.56 3.53
CA GLY A 251 -8.74 1.46 2.61
C GLY A 251 -9.29 1.87 1.24
N PHE A 252 -9.60 3.16 1.03
CA PHE A 252 -10.04 3.67 -0.27
C PHE A 252 -8.98 4.55 -0.94
N LEU A 253 -8.96 4.50 -2.27
CA LEU A 253 -8.28 5.45 -3.15
C LEU A 253 -9.35 6.15 -3.99
N TYR A 254 -9.44 7.48 -3.87
CA TYR A 254 -10.44 8.25 -4.61
C TYR A 254 -9.84 8.78 -5.90
N VAL A 255 -10.51 8.59 -7.03
CA VAL A 255 -10.07 9.08 -8.34
C VAL A 255 -11.11 10.03 -8.92
N THR A 256 -10.71 11.29 -9.06
CA THR A 256 -11.52 12.35 -9.66
C THR A 256 -11.24 12.43 -11.15
N VAL A 257 -12.27 12.35 -11.99
CA VAL A 257 -12.17 12.46 -13.46
C VAL A 257 -12.85 13.76 -13.93
N PRO A 258 -12.10 14.87 -14.11
CA PRO A 258 -12.69 16.21 -14.26
C PRO A 258 -13.52 16.37 -15.54
N ALA A 259 -13.11 15.73 -16.64
CA ALA A 259 -13.77 15.84 -17.95
C ALA A 259 -15.21 15.31 -17.97
N LYS A 260 -15.51 14.30 -17.15
CA LYS A 260 -16.83 13.70 -16.99
C LYS A 260 -17.58 14.17 -15.74
N ALA A 261 -16.92 14.95 -14.87
CA ALA A 261 -17.41 15.31 -13.54
C ALA A 261 -17.87 14.09 -12.72
N ILE A 262 -17.01 13.08 -12.60
CA ILE A 262 -17.24 11.91 -11.75
C ILE A 262 -16.14 11.73 -10.69
N LEU A 263 -16.52 11.09 -9.59
CA LEU A 263 -15.63 10.62 -8.54
C LEU A 263 -15.79 9.09 -8.41
N LEU A 264 -14.67 8.37 -8.48
CA LEU A 264 -14.60 6.93 -8.27
C LEU A 264 -14.03 6.63 -6.89
N GLY A 265 -14.62 5.65 -6.19
CA GLY A 265 -14.04 5.04 -4.99
C GLY A 265 -13.42 3.70 -5.37
N LEU A 266 -12.09 3.60 -5.38
CA LEU A 266 -11.36 2.36 -5.63
C LEU A 266 -10.92 1.74 -4.31
N ASP A 267 -10.79 0.42 -4.30
CA ASP A 267 -10.14 -0.31 -3.22
C ASP A 267 -8.62 -0.07 -3.23
N ALA A 268 -8.05 0.39 -2.12
CA ALA A 268 -6.62 0.64 -2.03
C ALA A 268 -5.77 -0.64 -2.18
N PHE A 269 -6.30 -1.79 -1.76
CA PHE A 269 -5.58 -3.07 -1.76
C PHE A 269 -5.65 -3.79 -3.12
N THR A 270 -6.81 -3.84 -3.79
CA THR A 270 -6.96 -4.54 -5.08
C THR A 270 -6.94 -3.63 -6.32
N GLY A 271 -7.33 -2.37 -6.19
CA GLY A 271 -7.52 -1.43 -7.31
C GLY A 271 -8.92 -1.45 -7.93
N ASP A 272 -9.80 -2.35 -7.50
CA ASP A 272 -11.17 -2.48 -8.03
C ASP A 272 -11.98 -1.21 -7.78
N VAL A 273 -12.77 -0.77 -8.78
CA VAL A 273 -13.75 0.32 -8.61
C VAL A 273 -14.94 -0.21 -7.81
N LEU A 274 -15.09 0.27 -6.57
CA LEU A 274 -16.18 -0.11 -5.65
C LEU A 274 -17.45 0.72 -5.86
N TRP A 275 -17.31 1.98 -6.27
CA TRP A 275 -18.43 2.84 -6.67
C TRP A 275 -18.02 3.99 -7.60
N GLU A 276 -18.99 4.50 -8.35
CA GLU A 276 -18.91 5.68 -9.21
C GLU A 276 -20.02 6.68 -8.82
N VAL A 277 -19.68 7.96 -8.67
CA VAL A 277 -20.62 9.02 -8.30
C VAL A 277 -20.45 10.23 -9.21
N ASN A 278 -21.56 10.65 -9.84
CA ASN A 278 -21.64 11.91 -10.58
C ASN A 278 -21.55 13.10 -9.62
N ILE A 279 -20.57 13.97 -9.85
CA ILE A 279 -20.38 15.24 -9.15
C ILE A 279 -20.69 16.42 -10.09
N GLY A 280 -20.58 17.65 -9.59
CA GLY A 280 -20.74 18.85 -10.43
C GLY A 280 -19.44 19.25 -11.16
N PRO A 281 -19.53 20.17 -12.15
CA PRO A 281 -18.38 20.63 -12.92
C PRO A 281 -17.28 21.24 -12.03
N LEU A 282 -16.04 20.76 -12.22
CA LEU A 282 -14.87 21.20 -11.46
C LEU A 282 -14.23 22.48 -12.03
N SER A 283 -13.45 23.18 -11.21
CA SER A 283 -12.81 24.43 -11.60
C SER A 283 -11.50 24.26 -12.38
N TYR A 284 -10.79 23.16 -12.17
CA TYR A 284 -9.53 22.81 -12.86
C TYR A 284 -9.22 21.31 -12.69
N ALA A 285 -8.35 20.76 -13.54
CA ALA A 285 -8.08 19.32 -13.56
C ALA A 285 -7.33 18.79 -12.32
N GLU A 286 -6.47 19.62 -11.72
CA GLU A 286 -5.72 19.33 -10.49
C GLU A 286 -6.58 19.45 -9.20
N GLN A 287 -7.91 19.61 -9.29
CA GLN A 287 -8.75 19.86 -8.11
C GLN A 287 -8.93 18.59 -7.28
N SER A 288 -8.00 18.34 -6.36
CA SER A 288 -8.05 17.21 -5.42
C SER A 288 -9.21 17.36 -4.43
N PRO A 289 -9.96 16.28 -4.15
CA PRO A 289 -10.86 16.22 -3.00
C PRO A 289 -10.08 16.15 -1.67
N VAL A 290 -10.74 16.49 -0.57
CA VAL A 290 -10.30 16.22 0.81
C VAL A 290 -10.98 14.98 1.35
N VAL A 291 -10.31 14.20 2.18
CA VAL A 291 -10.88 13.06 2.91
C VAL A 291 -10.85 13.35 4.40
N ASP A 292 -11.96 13.13 5.10
CA ASP A 292 -12.06 13.27 6.57
C ASP A 292 -11.69 11.96 7.29
N SER A 293 -11.54 12.04 8.62
CA SER A 293 -11.14 10.90 9.45
C SER A 293 -12.26 9.88 9.69
N ASN A 294 -13.47 10.12 9.17
CA ASN A 294 -14.56 9.13 9.09
C ASN A 294 -14.68 8.57 7.65
N GLY A 295 -13.69 8.84 6.80
CA GLY A 295 -13.63 8.40 5.40
C GLY A 295 -14.57 9.12 4.43
N TRP A 296 -15.18 10.25 4.79
CA TRP A 296 -15.95 11.04 3.83
C TRP A 296 -15.02 11.81 2.90
N VAL A 297 -15.22 11.64 1.59
CA VAL A 297 -14.48 12.37 0.57
C VAL A 297 -15.31 13.56 0.05
N SER A 298 -14.76 14.76 0.11
CA SER A 298 -15.44 16.04 -0.15
C SER A 298 -14.76 16.84 -1.27
N ILE A 299 -15.54 17.33 -2.23
CA ILE A 299 -15.07 18.13 -3.38
C ILE A 299 -16.02 19.28 -3.71
N GLY A 300 -15.45 20.44 -4.04
CA GLY A 300 -16.18 21.64 -4.43
C GLY A 300 -16.46 21.71 -5.93
N SER A 301 -17.60 22.27 -6.33
CA SER A 301 -18.02 22.36 -7.72
C SER A 301 -18.55 23.76 -8.13
N LEU A 302 -18.40 24.09 -9.42
CA LEU A 302 -18.91 25.30 -10.05
C LEU A 302 -20.45 25.32 -10.18
N ASP A 303 -21.15 24.21 -9.93
CA ASP A 303 -22.61 24.25 -9.73
C ASP A 303 -23.02 24.92 -8.41
N GLY A 304 -22.06 25.18 -7.50
CA GLY A 304 -22.26 25.90 -6.23
C GLY A 304 -22.45 25.00 -5.02
N PHE A 305 -22.34 23.67 -5.17
CA PHE A 305 -22.40 22.71 -4.07
C PHE A 305 -21.02 22.15 -3.70
N LEU A 306 -20.85 21.84 -2.41
CA LEU A 306 -19.91 20.83 -1.95
C LEU A 306 -20.57 19.45 -2.10
N TYR A 307 -19.90 18.55 -2.80
CA TYR A 307 -20.26 17.13 -2.88
C TYR A 307 -19.45 16.38 -1.83
N SER A 308 -20.10 15.64 -0.93
CA SER A 308 -19.42 14.73 0.00
C SER A 308 -19.97 13.33 -0.12
N ILE A 309 -19.10 12.35 -0.32
CA ILE A 309 -19.45 10.95 -0.54
C ILE A 309 -18.90 10.13 0.63
N SER A 310 -19.71 9.23 1.21
CA SER A 310 -19.26 8.32 2.26
C SER A 310 -18.38 7.19 1.72
N PRO A 311 -17.66 6.43 2.56
CA PRO A 311 -16.97 5.20 2.14
C PRO A 311 -17.90 4.21 1.41
N ALA A 312 -19.19 4.20 1.75
CA ALA A 312 -20.22 3.36 1.14
C ALA A 312 -20.86 3.96 -0.14
N GLY A 313 -20.26 5.01 -0.74
CA GLY A 313 -20.74 5.63 -1.98
C GLY A 313 -21.96 6.54 -1.81
N ILE A 314 -22.40 6.84 -0.59
CA ILE A 314 -23.59 7.66 -0.34
C ILE A 314 -23.24 9.14 -0.52
N LEU A 315 -23.74 9.75 -1.59
CA LEU A 315 -23.57 11.17 -1.88
C LEU A 315 -24.52 12.05 -1.04
N LYS A 316 -23.96 13.10 -0.42
CA LYS A 316 -24.66 14.27 0.12
C LYS A 316 -24.18 15.54 -0.61
N LYS A 317 -25.05 16.55 -0.71
CA LYS A 317 -24.72 17.87 -1.29
C LYS A 317 -24.98 18.97 -0.27
N PHE A 318 -24.04 19.90 -0.12
CA PHE A 318 -24.12 21.00 0.83
C PHE A 318 -23.89 22.35 0.15
N ALA A 319 -24.63 23.37 0.58
CA ALA A 319 -24.47 24.76 0.18
C ALA A 319 -24.92 25.65 1.36
N LYS A 320 -24.21 26.75 1.63
CA LYS A 320 -24.56 27.69 2.71
C LYS A 320 -25.24 28.94 2.16
N ALA A 321 -24.73 29.46 1.05
CA ALA A 321 -25.36 30.46 0.20
C ALA A 321 -26.15 29.79 -0.95
N SER A 322 -26.96 30.58 -1.66
CA SER A 322 -27.79 30.09 -2.78
C SER A 322 -26.91 29.57 -3.93
N PRO A 323 -27.02 28.28 -4.33
CA PRO A 323 -26.17 27.69 -5.36
C PRO A 323 -26.46 28.22 -6.77
N LEU A 324 -27.60 28.91 -6.98
CA LEU A 324 -28.04 29.41 -8.29
C LEU A 324 -26.98 30.29 -8.98
N ASN A 325 -26.39 31.23 -8.24
CA ASN A 325 -25.32 32.12 -8.69
C ASN A 325 -23.97 31.88 -7.98
N SER A 326 -23.91 30.95 -7.02
CA SER A 326 -22.65 30.67 -6.30
C SER A 326 -21.82 29.58 -6.96
N VAL A 327 -20.51 29.58 -6.73
CA VAL A 327 -19.54 28.58 -7.18
C VAL A 327 -18.66 28.14 -5.99
N ILE A 328 -18.05 26.96 -6.06
CA ILE A 328 -16.92 26.59 -5.21
C ILE A 328 -15.74 26.32 -6.13
N GLN A 329 -14.83 27.28 -6.25
CA GLN A 329 -13.73 27.24 -7.23
C GLN A 329 -12.48 26.55 -6.70
N VAL A 330 -12.30 26.50 -5.39
CA VAL A 330 -11.10 25.98 -4.72
C VAL A 330 -11.35 24.59 -4.14
N SER A 331 -10.28 23.81 -3.95
CA SER A 331 -10.36 22.59 -3.13
C SER A 331 -10.75 22.94 -1.68
N PRO A 332 -11.58 22.13 -1.02
CA PRO A 332 -11.83 22.26 0.42
C PRO A 332 -10.55 22.05 1.25
N VAL A 333 -10.56 22.45 2.53
CA VAL A 333 -9.41 22.26 3.44
C VAL A 333 -9.84 21.52 4.71
N LEU A 334 -9.14 20.43 5.07
CA LEU A 334 -9.42 19.65 6.28
C LEU A 334 -9.08 20.43 7.56
N ASP A 335 -9.91 20.30 8.60
CA ASP A 335 -9.72 21.01 9.86
C ASP A 335 -8.63 20.38 10.79
N CYS A 336 -8.40 21.04 11.93
CA CYS A 336 -7.43 20.58 12.91
C CYS A 336 -7.85 19.30 13.67
N SER A 337 -9.15 19.01 13.84
CA SER A 337 -9.62 17.75 14.44
C SER A 337 -9.51 16.57 13.47
N GLY A 338 -9.69 16.84 12.17
CA GLY A 338 -9.72 15.86 11.09
C GLY A 338 -11.12 15.38 10.72
N TYR A 339 -12.19 15.96 11.27
CA TYR A 339 -13.58 15.57 10.99
C TYR A 339 -14.40 16.65 10.28
N ALA A 340 -13.92 17.89 10.26
CA ALA A 340 -14.60 19.00 9.63
C ALA A 340 -13.81 19.49 8.42
N VAL A 341 -14.52 20.15 7.51
CA VAL A 341 -13.99 20.65 6.25
C VAL A 341 -14.37 22.13 6.13
N TYR A 342 -13.35 22.96 5.91
CA TYR A 342 -13.52 24.35 5.53
C TYR A 342 -13.78 24.46 4.02
N ILE A 343 -14.79 25.24 3.66
CA ILE A 343 -15.16 25.54 2.28
C ILE A 343 -15.21 27.04 2.02
N SER A 344 -15.02 27.43 0.77
CA SER A 344 -15.25 28.78 0.28
C SER A 344 -16.29 28.75 -0.84
N GLN A 345 -17.37 29.51 -0.69
CA GLN A 345 -18.48 29.55 -1.63
C GLN A 345 -18.63 30.98 -2.17
N THR A 346 -18.10 31.22 -3.37
CA THR A 346 -18.07 32.51 -4.06
C THR A 346 -19.45 32.80 -4.65
N GLU A 347 -20.13 33.87 -4.22
CA GLU A 347 -21.37 34.34 -4.86
C GLU A 347 -21.02 35.23 -6.06
N MET A 348 -21.62 35.00 -7.23
CA MET A 348 -21.33 35.75 -8.45
C MET A 348 -22.51 36.66 -8.84
N GLU A 349 -22.26 37.76 -9.58
CA GLU A 349 -23.32 38.63 -10.13
C GLU A 349 -24.32 37.86 -11.01
N GLY A 350 -23.85 36.80 -11.68
CA GLY A 350 -24.63 35.89 -12.49
C GLY A 350 -23.81 34.66 -12.90
N LYS A 351 -24.47 33.52 -13.05
CA LYS A 351 -23.86 32.26 -13.50
C LYS A 351 -24.66 31.65 -14.67
N SER A 352 -23.95 31.03 -15.60
CA SER A 352 -24.53 30.24 -16.69
C SER A 352 -23.71 28.98 -16.93
N SER A 353 -24.36 27.90 -17.35
CA SER A 353 -23.71 26.65 -17.72
C SER A 353 -24.16 26.17 -19.09
N ARG A 354 -23.28 25.47 -19.82
CA ARG A 354 -23.53 24.87 -21.13
C ARG A 354 -22.80 23.53 -21.23
N VAL A 355 -23.53 22.46 -21.54
CA VAL A 355 -22.94 21.15 -21.82
C VAL A 355 -22.62 21.06 -23.31
N ILE A 356 -21.40 20.67 -23.66
CA ILE A 356 -20.93 20.50 -25.05
C ILE A 356 -20.16 19.18 -25.14
N GLY A 357 -20.77 18.17 -25.74
CA GLY A 357 -20.27 16.79 -25.65
C GLY A 357 -20.30 16.32 -24.18
N ASN A 358 -19.17 15.78 -23.71
CA ASN A 358 -19.03 15.33 -22.32
C ASN A 358 -18.76 16.51 -21.34
N TYR A 359 -18.32 17.66 -21.84
CA TYR A 359 -17.81 18.75 -21.01
C TYR A 359 -18.91 19.73 -20.59
N THR A 360 -18.99 20.03 -19.29
CA THR A 360 -19.87 21.08 -18.75
C THR A 360 -19.07 22.37 -18.54
N PHE A 361 -19.24 23.33 -19.44
CA PHE A 361 -18.64 24.65 -19.34
C PHE A 361 -19.50 25.54 -18.43
N VAL A 362 -18.90 26.16 -17.42
CA VAL A 362 -19.54 27.16 -16.57
C VAL A 362 -18.92 28.52 -16.85
N SER A 363 -19.75 29.54 -17.00
CA SER A 363 -19.34 30.93 -17.20
C SER A 363 -20.04 31.80 -16.16
N ALA A 364 -19.26 32.40 -15.28
CA ALA A 364 -19.71 33.31 -14.23
C ALA A 364 -19.28 34.75 -14.54
N MET A 365 -20.01 35.72 -13.97
CA MET A 365 -19.71 37.14 -14.03
C MET A 365 -18.72 37.52 -12.92
N LYS A 366 -18.75 38.74 -12.35
CA LYS A 366 -17.81 39.10 -11.27
C LYS A 366 -18.23 38.44 -9.95
N PRO A 367 -17.27 38.16 -9.04
CA PRO A 367 -17.60 37.82 -7.66
C PRO A 367 -18.23 39.02 -6.95
N LYS A 368 -19.31 38.75 -6.21
CA LYS A 368 -20.12 39.69 -5.43
C LYS A 368 -19.83 39.58 -3.93
N SER A 369 -19.68 38.36 -3.42
CA SER A 369 -19.27 38.06 -2.04
C SER A 369 -18.63 36.68 -1.97
N VAL A 370 -18.00 36.35 -0.83
CA VAL A 370 -17.47 35.00 -0.56
C VAL A 370 -17.99 34.55 0.79
N VAL A 371 -18.61 33.38 0.86
CA VAL A 371 -19.04 32.77 2.13
C VAL A 371 -18.07 31.66 2.50
N PHE A 372 -17.24 31.91 3.51
CA PHE A 372 -16.44 30.88 4.15
C PHE A 372 -17.33 30.08 5.12
N SER A 373 -17.11 28.78 5.27
CA SER A 373 -17.90 27.94 6.18
C SER A 373 -17.13 26.71 6.67
N LEU A 374 -17.48 26.25 7.86
CA LEU A 374 -16.99 25.01 8.47
C LEU A 374 -18.15 24.01 8.61
N LEU A 375 -17.98 22.81 8.06
CA LEU A 375 -18.99 21.75 7.98
C LEU A 375 -18.38 20.41 8.40
N VAL A 376 -19.13 19.58 9.13
CA VAL A 376 -18.81 18.14 9.29
C VAL A 376 -19.70 17.33 8.33
N PRO A 377 -19.14 16.64 7.31
CA PRO A 377 -19.94 15.89 6.32
C PRO A 377 -20.78 14.76 6.92
N ALA A 378 -20.24 14.08 7.93
CA ALA A 378 -20.89 12.94 8.58
C ALA A 378 -22.20 13.33 9.31
N THR A 379 -22.18 14.45 10.06
CA THR A 379 -23.32 14.96 10.85
C THR A 379 -24.18 15.98 10.12
N GLU A 380 -23.77 16.43 8.93
CA GLU A 380 -24.46 17.46 8.12
C GLU A 380 -24.53 18.86 8.75
N THR A 381 -23.78 19.09 9.83
CA THR A 381 -23.84 20.33 10.63
C THR A 381 -22.79 21.35 10.20
N PHE A 382 -23.26 22.52 9.75
CA PHE A 382 -22.44 23.73 9.64
C PHE A 382 -22.21 24.34 11.04
N TYR A 383 -20.96 24.39 11.49
CA TYR A 383 -20.59 24.94 12.80
C TYR A 383 -20.30 26.44 12.76
N TRP A 384 -19.79 26.95 11.64
CA TRP A 384 -19.43 28.36 11.47
C TRP A 384 -19.60 28.78 10.00
N SER A 385 -19.88 30.06 9.79
CA SER A 385 -19.90 30.70 8.48
C SER A 385 -19.74 32.21 8.59
N GLU A 386 -18.86 32.80 7.79
CA GLU A 386 -18.64 34.25 7.69
C GLU A 386 -18.65 34.69 6.22
N THR A 387 -19.17 35.89 5.94
CA THR A 387 -19.20 36.47 4.59
C THR A 387 -18.12 37.54 4.46
N TYR A 388 -17.31 37.46 3.40
CA TYR A 388 -16.29 38.45 3.08
C TYR A 388 -16.92 39.79 2.61
N PRO A 389 -16.43 40.96 3.08
CA PRO A 389 -15.31 41.16 4.02
C PRO A 389 -15.73 40.92 5.48
N GLY A 390 -15.07 39.93 6.10
CA GLY A 390 -15.23 39.57 7.51
C GLY A 390 -14.12 40.15 8.40
N GLU A 391 -14.23 40.00 9.72
CA GLU A 391 -13.29 40.58 10.69
C GLU A 391 -11.89 39.96 10.53
N PHE A 392 -11.80 38.63 10.53
CA PHE A 392 -10.51 37.94 10.40
C PHE A 392 -9.82 38.22 9.06
N VAL A 393 -10.57 38.22 7.95
CA VAL A 393 -9.97 38.47 6.63
C VAL A 393 -9.55 39.94 6.49
N SER A 394 -10.26 40.87 7.16
CA SER A 394 -9.80 42.26 7.29
C SER A 394 -8.48 42.34 8.07
N ASN A 395 -8.32 41.59 9.16
CA ASN A 395 -7.07 41.51 9.91
C ASN A 395 -5.93 40.85 9.09
N LEU A 396 -6.20 39.79 8.32
CA LEU A 396 -5.24 39.23 7.36
C LEU A 396 -4.78 40.28 6.33
N SER A 397 -5.69 41.13 5.83
CA SER A 397 -5.36 42.17 4.85
C SER A 397 -4.44 43.27 5.40
N GLN A 398 -4.33 43.39 6.73
CA GLN A 398 -3.41 44.31 7.42
C GLN A 398 -2.08 43.66 7.83
N SER A 399 -1.98 42.32 7.75
CA SER A 399 -0.78 41.54 8.11
C SER A 399 0.35 41.66 7.07
N ASP A 400 1.46 40.94 7.26
CA ASP A 400 2.52 40.81 6.24
C ASP A 400 2.02 40.21 4.92
N LEU A 401 0.95 39.41 4.97
CA LEU A 401 0.38 38.74 3.80
C LEU A 401 -0.03 39.72 2.69
N GLN A 402 -0.33 40.99 3.03
CA GLN A 402 -0.62 42.08 2.08
C GLN A 402 0.50 42.37 1.07
N LYS A 403 1.72 41.86 1.31
CA LYS A 403 2.88 42.02 0.43
C LYS A 403 2.81 41.14 -0.82
N PHE A 404 1.96 40.12 -0.82
CA PHE A 404 1.84 39.10 -1.85
C PHE A 404 0.51 39.21 -2.60
N ASN A 405 0.41 38.59 -3.78
CA ASN A 405 -0.92 38.30 -4.35
C ASN A 405 -1.45 37.02 -3.72
N VAL A 406 -2.66 37.09 -3.17
CA VAL A 406 -3.28 36.03 -2.35
C VAL A 406 -4.54 35.53 -3.06
N ASP A 407 -4.57 34.23 -3.36
CA ASP A 407 -5.71 33.59 -4.02
C ASP A 407 -6.67 32.99 -2.95
N GLU A 408 -7.93 32.71 -3.32
CA GLU A 408 -9.00 32.24 -2.40
C GLU A 408 -8.61 30.97 -1.62
N GLU A 409 -7.86 30.05 -2.24
CA GLU A 409 -7.30 28.83 -1.65
C GLU A 409 -6.35 29.13 -0.48
N ILE A 410 -5.57 30.21 -0.61
CA ILE A 410 -4.62 30.65 0.42
C ILE A 410 -5.40 31.24 1.60
N VAL A 411 -6.40 32.09 1.35
CA VAL A 411 -7.27 32.65 2.41
C VAL A 411 -7.98 31.53 3.19
N LEU A 412 -8.55 30.55 2.48
CA LEU A 412 -9.19 29.37 3.09
C LEU A 412 -8.19 28.57 3.95
N THR A 413 -6.95 28.45 3.51
CA THR A 413 -5.87 27.77 4.27
C THR A 413 -5.51 28.55 5.55
N PHE A 414 -5.42 29.88 5.50
CA PHE A 414 -5.20 30.70 6.71
C PHE A 414 -6.36 30.59 7.71
N ILE A 415 -7.61 30.59 7.23
CA ILE A 415 -8.81 30.38 8.07
C ILE A 415 -8.75 29.01 8.78
N ALA A 416 -8.37 27.94 8.06
CA ALA A 416 -8.24 26.61 8.62
C ALA A 416 -7.10 26.50 9.64
N ALA A 417 -5.93 27.10 9.37
CA ALA A 417 -4.79 27.14 10.30
C ALA A 417 -5.08 27.97 11.57
N ALA A 418 -5.88 29.03 11.43
CA ALA A 418 -6.39 29.85 12.52
C ALA A 418 -7.54 29.19 13.30
N LYS A 419 -8.06 28.03 12.84
CA LYS A 419 -9.07 27.20 13.53
C LYS A 419 -10.39 27.94 13.80
N ILE A 420 -10.73 28.88 12.91
CA ILE A 420 -11.81 29.84 13.14
C ILE A 420 -13.16 29.13 13.21
N GLY A 421 -13.92 29.45 14.27
CA GLY A 421 -15.25 28.89 14.49
C GLY A 421 -15.27 27.38 14.71
N ASN A 422 -14.13 26.75 15.00
CA ASN A 422 -14.04 25.31 15.21
C ASN A 422 -14.26 24.94 16.69
N PRO A 423 -15.35 24.24 17.05
CA PRO A 423 -15.59 23.76 18.40
C PRO A 423 -14.94 22.39 18.68
N LEU A 424 -14.33 21.74 17.67
CA LEU A 424 -13.83 20.38 17.77
C LEU A 424 -12.39 20.36 18.31
N PRO A 425 -12.02 19.38 19.16
CA PRO A 425 -10.67 19.28 19.69
C PRO A 425 -9.68 18.91 18.57
N CYS A 426 -8.69 19.78 18.36
CA CYS A 426 -7.61 19.52 17.40
C CYS A 426 -6.82 18.25 17.74
N ARG A 427 -6.34 17.54 16.71
CA ARG A 427 -5.49 16.36 16.80
C ARG A 427 -4.25 16.53 15.95
N SER A 428 -3.14 15.91 16.36
CA SER A 428 -1.95 15.84 15.51
C SER A 428 -2.18 14.89 14.32
N ASN A 429 -1.49 15.12 13.22
CA ASN A 429 -1.57 14.32 11.99
C ASN A 429 -1.27 12.84 12.25
N ASN A 430 -0.37 12.51 13.19
CA ASN A 430 -0.13 11.13 13.61
C ASN A 430 -1.38 10.48 14.23
N LEU A 431 -2.17 11.23 15.02
CA LEU A 431 -3.42 10.73 15.60
C LEU A 431 -4.57 10.67 14.58
N LYS A 432 -4.62 11.61 13.62
CA LYS A 432 -5.56 11.53 12.49
C LYS A 432 -5.28 10.28 11.65
N LEU A 433 -4.04 10.10 11.20
CA LEU A 433 -3.61 8.94 10.43
C LEU A 433 -3.84 7.63 11.19
N ALA A 434 -3.52 7.57 12.48
CA ALA A 434 -3.79 6.37 13.28
C ALA A 434 -5.30 6.04 13.38
N PHE A 435 -6.16 7.07 13.42
CA PHE A 435 -7.61 6.88 13.40
C PHE A 435 -8.10 6.39 12.03
N SER A 436 -7.72 7.05 10.93
CA SER A 436 -8.08 6.61 9.56
C SER A 436 -7.54 5.20 9.25
N CYS A 437 -6.29 4.90 9.62
CA CYS A 437 -5.73 3.55 9.49
C CYS A 437 -6.44 2.50 10.37
N SER A 438 -7.25 2.90 11.36
CA SER A 438 -8.06 1.96 12.17
C SER A 438 -9.43 1.64 11.55
N GLU A 439 -9.89 2.44 10.58
CA GLU A 439 -11.09 2.12 9.78
C GLU A 439 -10.83 1.02 8.73
N LEU A 440 -9.56 0.75 8.42
CA LEU A 440 -9.14 -0.42 7.63
C LEU A 440 -9.60 -1.71 8.31
N ARG A 441 -10.74 -2.23 7.85
CA ARG A 441 -11.12 -3.62 8.13
C ARG A 441 -10.05 -4.51 7.48
N PRO A 442 -9.34 -5.36 8.25
CA PRO A 442 -8.36 -6.26 7.66
C PRO A 442 -9.13 -7.26 6.79
N LYS A 443 -9.12 -7.04 5.47
CA LYS A 443 -9.51 -8.09 4.52
C LYS A 443 -8.59 -9.27 4.82
N SER A 444 -9.17 -10.41 5.18
CA SER A 444 -8.44 -11.66 5.10
C SER A 444 -7.89 -11.77 3.68
N ILE A 445 -6.60 -12.00 3.54
CA ILE A 445 -6.03 -12.27 2.23
C ILE A 445 -6.57 -13.63 1.81
N SER A 446 -7.71 -13.62 1.11
CA SER A 446 -8.17 -14.72 0.28
C SER A 446 -7.18 -14.86 -0.88
N VAL A 447 -5.98 -15.38 -0.54
CA VAL A 447 -5.13 -16.07 -1.51
C VAL A 447 -6.06 -17.01 -2.22
N TYR A 448 -6.18 -16.87 -3.54
CA TYR A 448 -7.11 -17.68 -4.32
C TYR A 448 -6.63 -19.14 -4.28
N THR A 449 -7.06 -19.85 -3.25
CA THR A 449 -6.86 -21.28 -3.02
C THR A 449 -7.78 -22.03 -3.98
N GLY A 450 -7.47 -21.89 -5.28
CA GLY A 450 -8.28 -22.36 -6.40
C GLY A 450 -8.71 -23.81 -6.21
N ASN A 451 -9.98 -23.98 -5.82
CA ASN A 451 -10.54 -25.22 -5.29
C ASN A 451 -9.68 -25.82 -4.15
N GLU A 452 -9.96 -25.45 -2.90
CA GLU A 452 -9.24 -25.95 -1.71
C GLU A 452 -9.10 -27.48 -1.67
N ARG A 453 -10.08 -28.21 -2.22
CA ARG A 453 -10.03 -29.68 -2.33
C ARG A 453 -8.91 -30.15 -3.25
N ALA A 454 -8.64 -29.43 -4.35
CA ALA A 454 -7.55 -29.73 -5.27
C ALA A 454 -6.18 -29.47 -4.62
N ILE A 455 -6.04 -28.39 -3.84
CA ILE A 455 -4.81 -28.08 -3.10
C ILE A 455 -4.56 -29.11 -1.99
N LEU A 456 -5.60 -29.50 -1.25
CA LEU A 456 -5.53 -30.59 -0.28
C LEU A 456 -5.13 -31.91 -0.94
N LEU A 457 -5.73 -32.28 -2.07
CA LEU A 457 -5.36 -33.48 -2.84
C LEU A 457 -3.92 -33.42 -3.36
N PHE A 458 -3.43 -32.25 -3.79
CA PHE A 458 -2.05 -32.07 -4.24
C PHE A 458 -1.05 -32.27 -3.09
N LEU A 459 -1.29 -31.66 -1.92
CA LEU A 459 -0.45 -31.84 -0.73
C LEU A 459 -0.49 -33.29 -0.19
N LEU A 460 -1.64 -33.96 -0.29
CA LEU A 460 -1.79 -35.37 0.06
C LEU A 460 -1.02 -36.27 -0.94
N PHE A 461 -1.00 -35.91 -2.23
CA PHE A 461 -0.20 -36.58 -3.25
C PHE A 461 1.31 -36.39 -3.05
N GLU A 462 1.78 -35.17 -2.79
CA GLU A 462 3.19 -34.90 -2.46
C GLU A 462 3.65 -35.64 -1.20
N THR A 463 2.84 -35.63 -0.13
CA THR A 463 3.18 -36.37 1.10
C THR A 463 3.18 -37.88 0.89
N ILE A 464 2.29 -38.45 0.06
CA ILE A 464 2.38 -39.85 -0.37
C ILE A 464 3.69 -40.12 -1.12
N ILE A 465 4.08 -39.27 -2.07
CA ILE A 465 5.34 -39.41 -2.82
C ILE A 465 6.54 -39.38 -1.87
N LEU A 466 6.58 -38.44 -0.92
CA LEU A 466 7.66 -38.34 0.07
C LEU A 466 7.73 -39.57 1.00
N VAL A 467 6.57 -40.11 1.42
CA VAL A 467 6.51 -41.35 2.22
C VAL A 467 6.99 -42.56 1.39
N VAL A 468 6.58 -42.68 0.13
CA VAL A 468 7.05 -43.75 -0.77
C VAL A 468 8.56 -43.65 -1.02
N LEU A 469 9.08 -42.44 -1.27
CA LEU A 469 10.53 -42.20 -1.39
C LEU A 469 11.27 -42.56 -0.10
N ALA A 470 10.76 -42.17 1.07
CA ALA A 470 11.36 -42.52 2.35
C ALA A 470 11.38 -44.05 2.60
N ILE A 471 10.33 -44.77 2.20
CA ILE A 471 10.27 -46.24 2.27
C ILE A 471 11.30 -46.86 1.31
N ILE A 472 11.39 -46.38 0.06
CA ILE A 472 12.36 -46.86 -0.93
C ILE A 472 13.80 -46.60 -0.45
N VAL A 473 14.12 -45.38 -0.03
CA VAL A 473 15.45 -45.02 0.50
C VAL A 473 15.80 -45.88 1.71
N ARG A 474 14.87 -46.07 2.66
CA ARG A 474 15.07 -46.95 3.83
C ARG A 474 15.30 -48.41 3.42
N PHE A 475 14.57 -48.92 2.42
CA PHE A 475 14.77 -50.26 1.88
C PHE A 475 16.15 -50.39 1.21
N CYS A 476 16.55 -49.42 0.39
CA CYS A 476 17.89 -49.36 -0.21
C CYS A 476 18.99 -49.33 0.86
N TRP A 477 18.84 -48.52 1.91
CA TRP A 477 19.82 -48.44 3.00
C TRP A 477 19.96 -49.78 3.76
N ILE A 478 18.83 -50.43 4.06
CA ILE A 478 18.79 -51.78 4.68
C ILE A 478 19.40 -52.85 3.76
N PHE A 479 19.22 -52.73 2.43
CA PHE A 479 19.75 -53.66 1.44
C PHE A 479 21.26 -53.52 1.26
N TRP A 480 21.75 -52.31 1.00
CA TRP A 480 23.18 -52.01 0.81
C TRP A 480 24.00 -52.12 2.10
N GLY A 481 23.37 -52.00 3.28
CA GLY A 481 24.01 -52.23 4.58
C GLY A 481 24.37 -53.69 4.89
N LYS A 482 23.94 -54.68 4.07
CA LYS A 482 24.15 -56.10 4.37
C LYS A 482 25.59 -56.57 4.14
N GLN A 483 26.18 -57.19 5.16
CA GLN A 483 27.58 -57.64 5.11
C GLN A 483 27.83 -58.71 4.04
N LYS A 484 26.83 -59.53 3.69
CA LYS A 484 26.93 -60.48 2.58
C LYS A 484 26.99 -59.82 1.20
N LEU A 485 26.34 -58.68 1.00
CA LEU A 485 26.34 -57.95 -0.29
C LEU A 485 27.59 -57.09 -0.47
N ARG A 486 28.28 -56.69 0.61
CA ARG A 486 29.64 -56.11 0.52
C ARG A 486 30.70 -57.09 0.03
N ASN A 487 30.49 -58.40 0.21
CA ASN A 487 31.50 -59.44 -0.01
C ASN A 487 31.18 -60.39 -1.19
N GLN A 488 30.16 -60.09 -2.01
CA GLN A 488 29.77 -60.92 -3.17
C GLN A 488 29.30 -60.04 -4.33
N ASP A 489 29.63 -60.44 -5.57
CA ASP A 489 29.12 -59.76 -6.77
C ASP A 489 27.58 -59.76 -6.80
N LEU A 490 26.98 -58.57 -6.95
CA LEU A 490 25.53 -58.41 -7.00
C LEU A 490 24.88 -59.26 -8.10
N GLY A 491 25.56 -59.41 -9.26
CA GLY A 491 25.12 -60.31 -10.35
C GLY A 491 24.97 -61.75 -9.88
N LYS A 492 26.02 -62.34 -9.30
CA LYS A 492 26.01 -63.73 -8.80
C LYS A 492 24.93 -63.98 -7.75
N PHE A 493 24.56 -62.97 -6.96
CA PHE A 493 23.42 -63.04 -6.04
C PHE A 493 22.07 -63.04 -6.77
N LEU A 494 21.89 -62.18 -7.78
CA LEU A 494 20.67 -62.10 -8.60
C LEU A 494 20.48 -63.37 -9.45
N ASP A 495 21.52 -63.86 -10.13
CA ASP A 495 21.51 -65.10 -10.93
C ASP A 495 21.10 -66.31 -10.08
N LYS A 496 21.66 -66.42 -8.88
CA LYS A 496 21.32 -67.46 -7.90
C LYS A 496 19.86 -67.34 -7.44
N ARG A 497 19.32 -66.13 -7.32
CA ARG A 497 17.90 -65.92 -6.98
C ARG A 497 16.97 -66.22 -8.16
N GLN A 498 17.39 -65.96 -9.39
CA GLN A 498 16.66 -66.30 -10.62
C GLN A 498 16.60 -67.82 -10.83
N SER A 499 17.73 -68.53 -10.70
CA SER A 499 17.76 -70.00 -10.76
C SER A 499 16.90 -70.66 -9.67
N LEU A 500 16.89 -70.13 -8.44
CA LEU A 500 15.99 -70.62 -7.38
C LEU A 500 14.50 -70.37 -7.68
N ARG A 501 14.15 -69.25 -8.32
CA ARG A 501 12.78 -68.99 -8.80
C ARG A 501 12.37 -69.93 -9.95
N LEU A 502 13.26 -70.19 -10.90
CA LEU A 502 13.04 -71.14 -11.98
C LEU A 502 12.83 -72.55 -11.43
N LYS A 503 13.70 -73.01 -10.52
CA LYS A 503 13.52 -74.29 -9.83
C LYS A 503 12.21 -74.34 -9.04
N LYS A 504 11.81 -73.30 -8.31
CA LYS A 504 10.51 -73.32 -7.62
C LYS A 504 9.36 -73.57 -8.61
N LYS A 505 9.35 -72.88 -9.76
CA LYS A 505 8.34 -73.07 -10.82
C LYS A 505 8.36 -74.50 -11.40
N GLU A 506 9.52 -75.12 -11.50
CA GLU A 506 9.70 -76.52 -11.93
C GLU A 506 9.09 -77.51 -10.91
N TYR A 507 9.34 -77.31 -9.61
CA TYR A 507 8.67 -78.07 -8.54
C TYR A 507 7.16 -77.81 -8.50
N ASP A 508 6.71 -76.55 -8.59
CA ASP A 508 5.28 -76.20 -8.57
C ASP A 508 4.51 -76.84 -9.75
N ASN A 509 5.12 -76.87 -10.95
CA ASN A 509 4.57 -77.56 -12.12
C ASN A 509 4.46 -79.09 -11.91
N THR A 510 5.54 -79.73 -11.46
CA THR A 510 5.61 -81.19 -11.28
C THR A 510 4.73 -81.69 -10.15
N ILE A 511 4.60 -80.92 -9.05
CA ILE A 511 3.62 -81.16 -7.99
C ILE A 511 2.20 -81.12 -8.57
N SER A 512 1.83 -80.10 -9.35
CA SER A 512 0.49 -80.00 -9.94
C SER A 512 0.19 -81.13 -10.94
N GLU A 513 1.20 -81.67 -11.63
CA GLU A 513 1.03 -82.83 -12.51
C GLU A 513 0.82 -84.14 -11.71
N LEU A 514 1.57 -84.32 -10.62
CA LEU A 514 1.43 -85.49 -9.74
C LEU A 514 0.11 -85.48 -8.95
N GLU A 515 -0.35 -84.32 -8.48
CA GLU A 515 -1.69 -84.14 -7.89
C GLU A 515 -2.79 -84.57 -8.87
N LYS A 516 -2.68 -84.16 -10.15
CA LYS A 516 -3.65 -84.55 -11.21
C LYS A 516 -3.60 -86.03 -11.59
N LYS A 517 -2.52 -86.75 -11.28
CA LYS A 517 -2.40 -88.20 -11.44
C LYS A 517 -2.97 -88.94 -10.22
N ALA A 518 -2.57 -88.54 -9.02
CA ALA A 518 -3.07 -89.08 -7.75
C ALA A 518 -4.59 -88.87 -7.56
N ALA A 519 -5.17 -87.83 -8.15
CA ALA A 519 -6.62 -87.59 -8.17
C ALA A 519 -7.40 -88.44 -9.19
N LYS A 520 -6.72 -89.22 -10.05
CA LYS A 520 -7.33 -90.09 -11.09
C LYS A 520 -7.12 -91.58 -10.84
N GLU A 521 -6.06 -91.95 -10.13
CA GLU A 521 -5.69 -93.34 -9.87
C GLU A 521 -5.70 -93.61 -8.35
N ALA A 522 -6.44 -94.63 -7.92
CA ALA A 522 -6.44 -95.07 -6.52
C ALA A 522 -5.00 -95.45 -6.12
N THR A 523 -4.46 -94.75 -5.12
CA THR A 523 -3.02 -94.47 -5.06
C THR A 523 -2.14 -95.65 -4.67
N SER A 524 -1.01 -95.81 -5.37
CA SER A 524 0.15 -96.52 -4.82
C SER A 524 0.93 -95.60 -3.87
N SER A 525 1.44 -96.15 -2.77
CA SER A 525 2.14 -95.39 -1.71
C SER A 525 3.33 -94.56 -2.22
N ASN A 526 4.05 -95.11 -3.21
CA ASN A 526 5.22 -94.51 -3.85
C ASN A 526 4.92 -93.14 -4.48
N VAL A 527 3.72 -92.93 -5.05
CA VAL A 527 3.34 -91.61 -5.63
C VAL A 527 3.17 -90.55 -4.53
N LEU A 528 2.57 -90.93 -3.39
CA LEU A 528 2.35 -90.03 -2.26
C LEU A 528 3.67 -89.65 -1.57
N GLU A 529 4.60 -90.59 -1.46
CA GLU A 529 5.94 -90.34 -0.89
C GLU A 529 6.79 -89.42 -1.79
N ASN A 530 6.73 -89.61 -3.11
CA ASN A 530 7.39 -88.69 -4.05
C ASN A 530 6.79 -87.28 -3.99
N LEU A 531 5.46 -87.14 -3.93
CA LEU A 531 4.80 -85.84 -3.75
C LEU A 531 5.25 -85.13 -2.46
N SER A 532 5.28 -85.86 -1.34
CA SER A 532 5.74 -85.35 -0.03
C SER A 532 7.19 -84.85 -0.08
N ASN A 533 8.08 -85.58 -0.76
CA ASN A 533 9.47 -85.18 -0.95
C ASN A 533 9.60 -83.90 -1.79
N LEU A 534 8.89 -83.79 -2.91
CA LEU A 534 8.93 -82.60 -3.78
C LEU A 534 8.36 -81.36 -3.07
N VAL A 535 7.28 -81.50 -2.30
CA VAL A 535 6.72 -80.42 -1.47
C VAL A 535 7.74 -79.93 -0.42
N ARG A 536 8.47 -80.86 0.21
CA ARG A 536 9.54 -80.56 1.18
C ARG A 536 10.74 -79.84 0.53
N GLU A 537 11.11 -80.19 -0.69
CA GLU A 537 12.17 -79.49 -1.44
C GLU A 537 11.73 -78.09 -1.91
N ARG A 538 10.50 -77.97 -2.42
CA ARG A 538 9.86 -76.68 -2.76
C ARG A 538 9.88 -75.73 -1.56
N GLU A 539 9.46 -76.19 -0.38
CA GLU A 539 9.55 -75.40 0.85
C GLU A 539 10.98 -75.04 1.23
N GLY A 540 11.94 -75.95 1.03
CA GLY A 540 13.36 -75.67 1.20
C GLY A 540 13.86 -74.52 0.30
N ILE A 541 13.33 -74.40 -0.91
CA ILE A 541 13.62 -73.30 -1.85
C ILE A 541 12.85 -72.02 -1.48
N GLU A 542 11.58 -72.13 -1.09
CA GLU A 542 10.76 -71.01 -0.61
C GLU A 542 11.40 -70.32 0.61
N ARG A 543 11.82 -71.11 1.60
CA ARG A 543 12.59 -70.61 2.76
C ARG A 543 13.87 -69.91 2.30
N LYS A 544 14.63 -70.47 1.35
CA LYS A 544 15.84 -69.83 0.76
C LYS A 544 15.55 -68.57 -0.07
N LEU A 545 14.34 -68.40 -0.63
CA LEU A 545 13.93 -67.21 -1.38
C LEU A 545 13.40 -66.08 -0.48
N SER A 546 12.93 -66.41 0.72
CA SER A 546 12.44 -65.45 1.72
C SER A 546 13.48 -64.36 2.03
N THR A 547 13.02 -63.14 2.29
CA THR A 547 13.87 -61.98 2.61
C THR A 547 14.73 -62.20 3.85
N THR A 548 14.17 -62.86 4.86
CA THR A 548 14.82 -63.12 6.17
C THR A 548 15.96 -64.13 6.08
N TYR A 549 15.90 -65.10 5.16
CA TYR A 549 16.89 -66.19 5.06
C TYR A 549 17.93 -65.94 3.97
N SER A 550 17.52 -65.39 2.82
CA SER A 550 18.40 -65.14 1.66
C SER A 550 19.53 -64.15 1.96
N LEU A 551 19.21 -63.02 2.60
CA LEU A 551 20.19 -62.01 3.01
C LEU A 551 21.00 -62.43 4.26
N GLY A 552 20.51 -63.43 5.00
CA GLY A 552 20.99 -63.81 6.31
C GLY A 552 20.51 -62.88 7.44
N LYS A 553 20.42 -63.43 8.66
CA LYS A 553 20.60 -62.61 9.85
C LYS A 553 22.07 -62.20 9.92
N ASP A 554 22.36 -60.91 9.77
CA ASP A 554 23.51 -60.35 10.44
C ASP A 554 23.29 -60.56 11.96
N GLY A 555 24.36 -60.77 12.72
CA GLY A 555 24.25 -61.06 14.15
C GLY A 555 23.62 -59.89 14.90
N ILE A 556 22.41 -60.08 15.46
CA ILE A 556 21.84 -59.12 16.40
C ILE A 556 22.70 -59.16 17.67
N SER A 557 23.61 -58.19 17.79
CA SER A 557 24.56 -58.07 18.89
C SER A 557 23.90 -57.50 20.15
N SER A 558 22.88 -58.21 20.66
CA SER A 558 22.25 -57.95 21.96
C SER A 558 21.72 -59.26 22.53
N LEU A 559 22.34 -59.77 23.60
CA LEU A 559 21.78 -60.90 24.35
C LEU A 559 20.56 -60.44 25.14
N SER A 560 19.36 -60.81 24.67
CA SER A 560 18.20 -60.99 25.55
C SER A 560 17.95 -62.49 25.69
N LYS A 561 18.25 -63.06 26.87
CA LYS A 561 17.98 -64.48 27.16
C LYS A 561 16.47 -64.74 27.12
N PRO A 562 15.97 -65.74 26.38
CA PRO A 562 14.58 -66.16 26.49
C PRO A 562 14.40 -66.98 27.77
N VAL A 563 14.01 -66.32 28.87
CA VAL A 563 13.52 -67.02 30.07
C VAL A 563 12.02 -67.22 29.92
N LEU A 564 11.62 -68.41 29.47
CA LEU A 564 10.26 -68.90 29.63
C LEU A 564 10.06 -69.32 31.09
N PRO A 565 9.04 -68.81 31.80
CA PRO A 565 8.50 -69.49 32.97
C PRO A 565 7.85 -70.80 32.50
N ILE A 566 8.11 -71.89 33.23
CA ILE A 566 7.51 -73.19 32.96
C ILE A 566 6.02 -73.16 33.37
N PHE A 567 5.16 -73.78 32.57
CA PHE A 567 3.76 -74.03 32.93
C PHE A 567 3.69 -74.96 34.16
N ASP A 568 2.88 -74.61 35.14
CA ASP A 568 2.25 -75.61 36.00
C ASP A 568 0.72 -75.43 36.03
N LYS A 569 0.00 -76.52 36.25
CA LYS A 569 -1.45 -76.62 36.05
C LYS A 569 -2.21 -76.62 37.38
N LYS A 570 -3.19 -75.73 37.52
CA LYS A 570 -4.57 -76.13 37.89
C LYS A 570 -5.61 -75.00 37.70
N THR A 571 -6.80 -75.44 37.26
CA THR A 571 -8.15 -74.86 37.47
C THR A 571 -8.48 -73.41 37.08
N ARG A 572 -9.51 -73.28 36.21
CA ARG A 572 -10.78 -72.51 36.36
C ARG A 572 -10.82 -71.33 37.36
N SER A 573 -11.50 -70.19 37.09
CA SER A 573 -12.26 -69.75 35.90
C SER A 573 -12.85 -68.33 36.08
N TYR A 574 -13.19 -67.67 34.96
CA TYR A 574 -14.25 -66.64 34.79
C TYR A 574 -14.35 -65.40 35.71
N SER A 575 -13.96 -64.25 35.14
CA SER A 575 -14.74 -62.98 35.01
C SER A 575 -15.39 -62.26 36.22
N PHE A 576 -15.02 -60.97 36.37
CA PHE A 576 -15.87 -59.80 36.66
C PHE A 576 -16.62 -59.61 38.00
N ARG A 577 -16.31 -58.46 38.65
CA ARG A 577 -17.25 -57.38 39.12
C ARG A 577 -17.38 -57.12 40.65
N GLY A 578 -16.85 -55.97 41.08
CA GLY A 578 -17.22 -55.24 42.32
C GLY A 578 -16.62 -55.75 43.64
N SER A 579 -16.72 -55.04 44.78
CA SER A 579 -16.98 -53.60 45.04
C SER A 579 -16.87 -53.28 46.55
N LYS A 580 -16.67 -52.01 46.93
CA LYS A 580 -16.81 -51.43 48.31
C LYS A 580 -15.68 -51.82 49.31
N SER A 581 -14.94 -50.84 49.86
CA SER A 581 -15.09 -50.16 51.19
C SER A 581 -14.57 -51.01 52.37
N GLU A 582 -14.01 -50.48 53.47
CA GLU A 582 -14.28 -49.23 54.20
C GLU A 582 -13.02 -48.48 54.73
N SER A 583 -13.27 -47.46 55.55
CA SER A 583 -12.34 -46.51 56.19
C SER A 583 -11.65 -47.03 57.48
N VAL A 584 -10.63 -46.30 57.96
CA VAL A 584 -10.69 -45.54 59.25
C VAL A 584 -9.43 -44.66 59.40
N THR A 585 -9.59 -43.47 59.98
CA THR A 585 -8.51 -42.54 60.36
C THR A 585 -8.16 -42.65 61.85
N ILE A 586 -6.87 -42.69 62.20
CA ILE A 586 -6.38 -42.27 63.53
C ILE A 586 -5.08 -41.46 63.34
N PHE A 587 -5.03 -40.26 63.94
CA PHE A 587 -3.80 -39.47 64.10
C PHE A 587 -3.02 -39.96 65.32
N HIS A 588 -1.69 -39.92 65.27
CA HIS A 588 -0.89 -39.46 66.41
C HIS A 588 0.33 -38.67 65.94
N THR A 589 0.30 -37.37 66.19
CA THR A 589 1.50 -36.52 66.26
C THR A 589 2.24 -36.76 67.55
N HIS A 590 3.57 -36.73 67.54
CA HIS A 590 4.38 -36.12 68.60
C HIS A 590 5.75 -35.73 68.04
N SER A 591 6.26 -34.58 68.49
CA SER A 591 7.48 -33.92 68.01
C SER A 591 8.55 -33.85 69.09
N THR A 592 9.81 -33.88 68.68
CA THR A 592 10.94 -33.40 69.49
C THR A 592 12.13 -33.05 68.59
N THR A 593 12.55 -31.77 68.64
CA THR A 593 13.93 -31.26 68.91
C THR A 593 15.14 -31.96 68.27
N SER A 594 16.18 -31.26 67.79
CA SER A 594 16.61 -29.84 67.98
C SER A 594 17.62 -29.39 66.91
N ASP A 595 17.65 -28.09 66.63
CA ASP A 595 18.79 -27.13 66.57
C ASP A 595 20.19 -27.67 66.15
N ASP A 596 21.02 -27.05 65.29
CA ASP A 596 20.91 -25.90 64.34
C ASP A 596 22.10 -26.04 63.33
N GLU A 597 22.72 -25.11 62.56
CA GLU A 597 22.72 -23.64 62.37
C GLU A 597 23.32 -23.29 60.98
N SER A 598 23.39 -21.99 60.62
CA SER A 598 24.23 -21.34 59.60
C SER A 598 23.86 -21.42 58.09
N GLY A 599 23.75 -20.23 57.48
CA GLY A 599 23.87 -19.93 56.04
C GLY A 599 24.87 -18.76 55.87
N PRO A 600 24.84 -17.93 54.79
CA PRO A 600 23.99 -17.89 53.59
C PRO A 600 24.84 -18.24 52.31
N GLU A 601 24.52 -18.01 51.02
CA GLU A 601 23.77 -16.95 50.31
C GLU A 601 23.01 -17.39 49.03
N THR A 602 21.89 -16.71 48.82
CA THR A 602 21.06 -16.42 47.61
C THR A 602 21.21 -17.21 46.29
N ASN A 603 20.05 -17.63 45.77
CA ASN A 603 19.76 -18.08 44.40
C ASN A 603 18.81 -17.11 43.66
N SER A 604 18.67 -17.28 42.33
CA SER A 604 17.50 -17.05 41.44
C SER A 604 16.60 -15.81 41.66
N GLU A 605 16.35 -14.96 40.66
CA GLU A 605 15.66 -15.19 39.37
C GLU A 605 14.18 -15.65 39.46
N GLN A 606 13.34 -14.88 38.76
CA GLN A 606 12.01 -15.12 38.19
C GLN A 606 10.71 -15.10 39.05
N ASP A 607 9.79 -14.32 38.48
CA ASP A 607 8.33 -14.36 38.41
C ASP A 607 7.45 -14.26 39.66
N PHE A 608 6.45 -13.36 39.57
CA PHE A 608 5.25 -13.34 40.40
C PHE A 608 4.02 -12.84 39.62
N ASP A 609 2.85 -13.37 40.01
CA ASP A 609 1.60 -13.38 39.26
C ASP A 609 0.77 -12.07 39.22
N PHE A 610 -0.24 -12.06 38.34
CA PHE A 610 -1.38 -11.14 38.41
C PHE A 610 -2.40 -11.55 39.52
N PRO A 611 -3.20 -10.63 40.09
CA PRO A 611 -3.99 -10.92 41.30
C PRO A 611 -5.29 -11.72 41.10
N LYS A 612 -5.71 -12.35 42.21
CA LYS A 612 -6.91 -13.17 42.43
C LYS A 612 -8.24 -12.38 42.53
N GLU A 613 -9.30 -13.06 42.07
CA GLU A 613 -10.60 -13.39 42.72
C GLU A 613 -11.50 -12.33 43.40
N ILE A 614 -12.82 -12.57 43.25
CA ILE A 614 -13.93 -12.59 44.25
C ILE A 614 -15.17 -13.06 43.44
N GLU A 615 -15.71 -14.28 43.56
CA GLU A 615 -16.37 -15.00 44.67
C GLU A 615 -17.91 -14.78 44.73
N LEU A 616 -18.64 -15.83 45.15
CA LEU A 616 -19.98 -15.89 45.77
C LEU A 616 -21.16 -16.51 44.98
N VAL A 617 -21.55 -17.69 45.48
CA VAL A 617 -22.93 -18.19 45.72
C VAL A 617 -23.83 -18.54 44.52
N ALA A 618 -24.25 -19.81 44.50
CA ALA A 618 -25.49 -20.28 43.89
C ALA A 618 -26.49 -20.69 44.99
N ASN A 619 -27.79 -20.60 44.70
CA ASN A 619 -28.88 -21.23 45.46
C ASN A 619 -30.02 -21.61 44.50
N ASP A 620 -30.70 -22.73 44.76
CA ASP A 620 -31.81 -23.26 43.96
C ASP A 620 -33.12 -22.47 44.15
N GLU A 621 -33.98 -22.49 43.12
CA GLU A 621 -35.42 -22.73 43.36
C GLU A 621 -36.13 -23.42 42.18
N LYS A 622 -37.29 -24.05 42.44
CA LYS A 622 -37.97 -24.99 41.53
C LYS A 622 -39.26 -24.40 40.94
N GLY A 623 -39.42 -24.38 39.61
CA GLY A 623 -40.61 -23.78 38.93
C GLY A 623 -41.15 -24.54 37.70
N LYS A 624 -42.10 -25.46 37.93
CA LYS A 624 -42.80 -26.34 36.96
C LYS A 624 -43.30 -25.69 35.63
N GLY A 625 -42.82 -26.22 34.48
CA GLY A 625 -43.57 -27.17 33.63
C GLY A 625 -44.57 -26.70 32.54
N LYS A 626 -44.47 -27.39 31.37
CA LYS A 626 -45.38 -27.47 30.18
C LYS A 626 -45.52 -26.22 29.28
N ALA A 627 -45.88 -26.33 27.98
CA ALA A 627 -45.74 -27.38 26.94
C ALA A 627 -46.34 -26.85 25.60
N ILE A 628 -46.09 -27.52 24.46
CA ILE A 628 -46.83 -27.42 23.16
C ILE A 628 -46.54 -26.08 22.41
N GLU A 629 -46.50 -25.97 21.06
CA GLU A 629 -46.88 -26.88 19.95
C GLU A 629 -45.81 -26.94 18.82
N GLU A 630 -46.07 -27.79 17.82
CA GLU A 630 -45.31 -27.95 16.57
C GLU A 630 -45.85 -27.02 15.46
N THR A 631 -45.05 -26.74 14.41
CA THR A 631 -45.48 -27.03 13.03
C THR A 631 -44.33 -26.93 12.02
N GLU A 632 -44.38 -27.84 11.03
CA GLU A 632 -43.56 -27.81 9.82
C GLU A 632 -44.22 -26.96 8.71
N ILE A 633 -43.49 -26.66 7.64
CA ILE A 633 -44.00 -26.68 6.25
C ILE A 633 -42.80 -26.89 5.31
N SER A 634 -43.01 -27.60 4.21
CA SER A 634 -41.93 -28.24 3.45
C SER A 634 -41.82 -27.79 1.99
N SER A 635 -40.62 -28.06 1.43
CA SER A 635 -40.38 -28.56 0.07
C SER A 635 -41.14 -27.99 -1.14
N SER A 636 -40.38 -27.57 -2.15
CA SER A 636 -40.56 -28.14 -3.50
C SER A 636 -39.20 -28.36 -4.14
N GLU A 637 -39.08 -29.44 -4.92
CA GLU A 637 -37.91 -29.79 -5.71
C GLU A 637 -38.11 -29.28 -7.15
N ASP A 638 -37.01 -29.09 -7.88
CA ASP A 638 -37.04 -29.30 -9.33
C ASP A 638 -35.66 -29.80 -9.80
N ASN A 639 -35.65 -30.95 -10.48
CA ASN A 639 -34.44 -31.55 -11.04
C ASN A 639 -34.31 -31.17 -12.51
N ASN A 640 -33.10 -30.89 -12.99
CA ASN A 640 -32.74 -31.16 -14.38
C ASN A 640 -31.24 -31.45 -14.50
N GLU A 641 -30.89 -32.15 -15.57
CA GLU A 641 -29.71 -33.02 -15.68
C GLU A 641 -28.77 -32.56 -16.84
N TRP A 642 -27.78 -33.39 -17.18
CA TRP A 642 -26.96 -33.40 -18.42
C TRP A 642 -25.56 -32.76 -18.38
N GLU A 643 -24.64 -33.63 -17.94
CA GLU A 643 -23.35 -33.99 -18.57
C GLU A 643 -22.22 -32.96 -18.75
N ALA A 644 -21.00 -33.46 -18.48
CA ALA A 644 -19.75 -32.78 -18.76
C ALA A 644 -19.10 -33.35 -20.04
N SER A 645 -18.42 -32.48 -20.79
CA SER A 645 -17.41 -32.91 -21.77
C SER A 645 -16.02 -32.58 -21.23
N TYR A 646 -15.21 -33.62 -20.99
CA TYR A 646 -13.77 -33.47 -20.80
C TYR A 646 -13.11 -33.44 -22.17
N ASP A 647 -12.19 -32.51 -22.39
CA ASP A 647 -11.20 -32.65 -23.43
C ASP A 647 -9.81 -32.38 -22.84
N SER A 648 -8.83 -33.22 -23.19
CA SER A 648 -7.57 -33.32 -22.47
C SER A 648 -6.38 -33.38 -23.41
N SER A 649 -5.44 -32.45 -23.27
CA SER A 649 -4.15 -32.51 -23.96
C SER A 649 -2.98 -32.29 -23.00
N SER A 650 -1.96 -33.12 -23.17
CA SER A 650 -0.63 -32.98 -22.58
C SER A 650 0.27 -32.16 -23.52
N GLY A 651 1.37 -31.54 -23.07
CA GLY A 651 1.95 -31.46 -21.73
C GLY A 651 3.43 -31.04 -21.81
N ILE A 652 4.22 -31.43 -20.81
CA ILE A 652 5.71 -31.39 -20.80
C ILE A 652 6.34 -29.99 -20.76
N SER A 653 6.75 -29.58 -19.55
CA SER A 653 7.87 -28.66 -19.35
C SER A 653 9.21 -29.39 -19.47
N PRO A 654 10.27 -28.70 -19.89
CA PRO A 654 11.56 -28.87 -19.23
C PRO A 654 12.16 -27.52 -18.83
N GLY A 655 12.86 -27.49 -17.70
CA GLY A 655 13.82 -26.44 -17.39
C GLY A 655 15.10 -27.08 -16.85
N PHE A 656 16.25 -26.42 -17.03
CA PHE A 656 17.31 -26.33 -16.02
C PHE A 656 18.45 -25.39 -16.47
N HIS A 657 19.23 -24.97 -15.47
CA HIS A 657 20.58 -24.39 -15.52
C HIS A 657 20.81 -22.94 -15.97
N ASP A 658 21.40 -22.18 -15.04
CA ASP A 658 22.19 -20.98 -15.31
C ASP A 658 23.43 -21.28 -16.16
N SER A 659 23.69 -20.42 -17.14
CA SER A 659 25.02 -19.81 -17.37
C SER A 659 24.92 -18.78 -18.50
N PHE A 660 25.42 -17.58 -18.26
CA PHE A 660 25.58 -16.56 -19.29
C PHE A 660 27.00 -16.02 -19.28
N HIS A 661 27.68 -16.20 -20.42
CA HIS A 661 28.84 -15.44 -20.86
C HIS A 661 28.55 -14.91 -22.28
N ASP A 662 29.41 -14.00 -22.73
CA ASP A 662 29.09 -12.96 -23.71
C ASP A 662 29.09 -13.39 -25.20
N VAL A 663 28.82 -12.39 -26.05
CA VAL A 663 29.25 -12.22 -27.47
C VAL A 663 28.19 -12.38 -28.59
N ASN A 664 27.62 -11.23 -28.97
CA ASN A 664 27.46 -10.66 -30.33
C ASN A 664 26.85 -11.45 -31.53
N MET A 665 25.75 -10.88 -32.03
CA MET A 665 25.53 -10.40 -33.43
C MET A 665 25.01 -11.30 -34.60
N LEU A 666 24.19 -10.59 -35.42
CA LEU A 666 23.75 -10.78 -36.82
C LEU A 666 22.62 -11.80 -37.16
N PRO A 667 21.84 -11.57 -38.27
CA PRO A 667 20.53 -12.20 -38.46
C PRO A 667 20.27 -12.91 -39.81
N SER A 668 19.17 -13.69 -39.86
CA SER A 668 18.44 -14.08 -41.09
C SER A 668 16.93 -14.07 -40.80
N ARG A 669 15.97 -13.55 -41.58
CA ARG A 669 15.78 -13.28 -43.03
C ARG A 669 15.02 -14.37 -43.81
N GLY A 670 13.68 -14.34 -43.71
CA GLY A 670 12.74 -14.76 -44.78
C GLY A 670 11.86 -15.98 -44.52
N GLY A 671 10.52 -15.83 -44.62
CA GLY A 671 9.55 -16.93 -44.44
C GLY A 671 8.10 -16.54 -44.77
N LYS A 672 7.70 -16.72 -46.03
CA LYS A 672 6.42 -16.29 -46.63
C LYS A 672 5.12 -16.73 -45.92
N THR A 673 4.32 -15.75 -45.49
CA THR A 673 2.92 -15.48 -45.88
C THR A 673 1.96 -16.64 -46.24
N TRP A 674 0.77 -16.65 -45.61
CA TRP A 674 -0.48 -17.17 -46.18
C TRP A 674 -1.62 -16.15 -45.99
N LEU A 675 -2.65 -16.18 -46.85
CA LEU A 675 -3.71 -15.15 -46.96
C LEU A 675 -5.11 -15.77 -47.12
N PHE A 676 -6.00 -15.55 -46.15
CA PHE A 676 -7.47 -15.60 -46.24
C PHE A 676 -8.06 -14.98 -44.95
N ARG A 677 -9.23 -14.30 -44.91
CA ARG A 677 -10.00 -13.57 -45.93
C ARG A 677 -10.93 -12.59 -45.17
N ARG A 678 -11.04 -11.32 -45.58
CA ARG A 678 -12.02 -10.41 -44.96
C ARG A 678 -13.46 -10.83 -45.29
N ARG A 679 -14.37 -10.69 -44.33
CA ARG A 679 -15.80 -10.45 -44.58
C ARG A 679 -16.25 -9.23 -43.79
N SER A 680 -16.76 -8.24 -44.50
CA SER A 680 -17.52 -7.12 -43.97
C SER A 680 -19.02 -7.40 -44.11
N LEU A 681 -19.82 -6.95 -43.16
CA LEU A 681 -21.25 -6.70 -43.33
C LEU A 681 -21.65 -5.49 -42.49
N SER A 682 -22.71 -4.81 -42.88
CA SER A 682 -23.15 -3.53 -42.32
C SER A 682 -24.65 -3.50 -42.11
N SER A 683 -25.10 -2.45 -41.41
CA SER A 683 -26.43 -1.82 -41.49
C SER A 683 -27.67 -2.62 -41.04
N THR A 684 -28.37 -2.02 -40.07
CA THR A 684 -29.83 -1.93 -39.91
C THR A 684 -30.66 -3.21 -39.83
N THR A 685 -31.26 -3.44 -38.67
CA THR A 685 -32.57 -2.84 -38.35
C THR A 685 -32.53 -2.20 -36.97
#